data_AF-A0A7J4NSR6-F1
#
_entry.id   AF-A0A7J4NSR6-F1
#
_cell.length_a   1.000
_cell.length_b   1.000
_cell.length_c   1.000
_cell.angle_alpha   90.00
_cell.angle_beta   90.00
_cell.angle_gamma   90.00
#
_symmetry.space_group_name_H-M   'P 1'
#
loop_
_entity.id
_entity.type
_entity.pdbx_description
1 polymer ?
#
loop_
_entity_poly.entity_id
_entity_poly.type
_entity_poly.pdbx_seq_one_letter_code
_entity_poly.pdbx_strand_id
1 'polypeptide(L)'
;LSPFISLYAQISRKSASDSIVTFREFVLNVFSVCLIIVFLLTPVAYFGYIELNEVENSTWESIENEWDDASPFQRNLALSEMVCLDTRGIDSPLPVVASASSEQECSELVNLVRDPITREWEEDYYGRWVSNQDRININVNIDTIDWVSIGLLVFMSPTIIAYGRIMGASWNVIVRNKYRTLRGQKTPIDPDPPSIMKRVNATILVLFLGTMPLAAINGISTLVWTKLENPDNLRYILDLGGIVGNSLLMFVEGNEFLKTWVDLKSLSFVLAGYLMLNVSVVGLALIFEMIRNLFLGGQVIGGVGGVVLGAPREIRAESIVQSRIIAFGLAGFAGYSVLLLIMQVYKEWAELMPYSDSIGFLTGDQVELLLLEGKWNFIAAGQGIFILTWLLSISRWRTVGITKFDLAPEERRSGAVRTNDGNWIRDYVMQAARQDDLGALRRFQDNPIEADESLLRLERGRAKMFEYAMRGLWPNAIEAAKTTLAQQGGNDDNARMLIAVGHIASRRLDASKMALKGLLMEDEEDEPELIEFISEWMDPWADRVDEDDLYDWENESTIDQIKELQSKIESWDPVSEIGHIHRNRLAHNALISSVAQLRAQRRMDEALDLAVGLVRRYPNSSKARIACALCSLDLGNWHDALEIFRDLQLTGPEDPRVKALGSILGLKADTEEFEVALAVGTVAEKKPWLDQAPCNPFIGLAIKGGLDEALNANAFSIAHEAVERLTAPIISPTLLQNFIRWGLLPLVWLSLGAIILLETGDTSAAGLVGFGLVSAHIAAVRFRNQTSHQVRHRNQPLMVRMARRLKKEKVVGDLSRSPVGNHLLLSGILLEVGGVILDVGFPLWMVERSKSVRSRTWKVLMHERMASLRNSKLPRCDPLPNRWWLRRPRPYEDDTPAMERLVGPVHYRPMRKLEPPERNVQIKGPTSRKAKKQPKGNLNVKFRGSGVIGDS
;
A
#
# COMPACT_ATOMS: atom_id res chain seq x y z
N LEU A 1 7.15 25.83 1.82
CA LEU A 1 7.34 24.81 2.89
C LEU A 1 6.12 23.93 3.16
N SER A 2 4.91 24.46 3.41
CA SER A 2 3.71 23.66 3.77
C SER A 2 3.35 22.48 2.83
N PRO A 3 3.34 22.61 1.49
CA PRO A 3 3.09 21.49 0.57
C PRO A 3 4.16 20.39 0.64
N PHE A 4 5.39 20.76 1.01
CA PHE A 4 6.53 19.85 1.07
C PHE A 4 6.54 19.03 2.35
N ILE A 5 6.20 19.64 3.48
CA ILE A 5 5.96 18.92 4.74
C ILE A 5 4.83 17.89 4.54
N SER A 6 3.77 18.27 3.81
CA SER A 6 2.69 17.34 3.45
C SER A 6 3.18 16.16 2.60
N LEU A 7 4.04 16.39 1.61
CA LEU A 7 4.61 15.34 0.76
C LEU A 7 5.57 14.41 1.54
N TYR A 8 6.49 14.96 2.34
CA TYR A 8 7.39 14.14 3.19
C TYR A 8 6.59 13.35 4.22
N ALA A 9 5.55 13.94 4.81
CA ALA A 9 4.61 13.24 5.67
C ALA A 9 3.84 12.14 4.91
N GLN A 10 3.58 12.29 3.61
CA GLN A 10 2.93 11.25 2.79
C GLN A 10 3.90 10.13 2.38
N ILE A 11 5.17 10.46 2.10
CA ILE A 11 6.22 9.47 1.75
C ILE A 11 6.63 8.64 2.97
N SER A 12 6.70 9.26 4.16
CA SER A 12 6.94 8.56 5.43
C SER A 12 5.75 7.68 5.85
N ARG A 13 4.53 8.00 5.38
CA ARG A 13 3.32 7.21 5.64
C ARG A 13 3.32 5.93 4.78
N LYS A 14 4.01 4.89 5.25
CA LYS A 14 3.93 3.54 4.64
C LYS A 14 2.60 2.84 4.93
N SER A 15 1.85 3.31 5.92
CA SER A 15 0.51 2.89 6.30
C SER A 15 -0.04 3.99 7.22
N ALA A 16 -1.14 4.64 6.86
CA ALA A 16 -1.94 5.43 7.79
C ALA A 16 -3.19 5.91 7.04
N SER A 17 -4.21 5.05 7.07
CA SER A 17 -5.58 5.44 6.80
C SER A 17 -6.23 6.17 7.98
N ASP A 18 -5.54 6.34 9.11
CA ASP A 18 -6.18 6.84 10.31
C ASP A 18 -6.36 8.36 10.25
N SER A 19 -7.62 8.77 10.16
CA SER A 19 -8.10 10.14 10.33
C SER A 19 -8.12 10.55 11.81
N ILE A 20 -7.81 9.63 12.73
CA ILE A 20 -7.48 9.96 14.12
C ILE A 20 -5.98 9.72 14.26
N VAL A 21 -5.19 10.70 13.83
CA VAL A 21 -3.77 10.70 14.16
C VAL A 21 -3.70 10.92 15.66
N THR A 22 -3.47 9.86 16.43
CA THR A 22 -3.12 10.01 17.84
C THR A 22 -1.92 10.97 17.90
N PHE A 23 -1.91 11.89 18.87
CA PHE A 23 -0.82 12.87 19.01
C PHE A 23 0.57 12.20 18.93
N ARG A 24 0.67 10.95 19.42
CA ARG A 24 1.86 10.11 19.35
C ARG A 24 2.32 9.81 17.92
N GLU A 25 1.42 9.44 17.02
CA GLU A 25 1.75 9.18 15.61
C GLU A 25 2.08 10.45 14.83
N PHE A 26 1.40 11.56 15.15
CA PHE A 26 1.76 12.87 14.61
C PHE A 26 3.19 13.23 15.00
N VAL A 27 3.54 13.11 16.29
CA VAL A 27 4.89 13.39 16.80
C VAL A 27 5.93 12.46 16.18
N LEU A 28 5.64 11.17 16.05
CA LEU A 28 6.56 10.21 15.41
C LEU A 28 6.78 10.51 13.92
N ASN A 29 5.74 10.92 13.20
CA ASN A 29 5.85 11.31 11.80
C ASN A 29 6.59 12.63 11.62
N VAL A 30 6.32 13.63 12.46
CA VAL A 30 7.09 14.88 12.50
C VAL A 30 8.55 14.58 12.83
N PHE A 31 8.81 13.73 13.82
CA PHE A 31 10.17 13.33 14.18
C PHE A 31 10.87 12.57 13.05
N SER A 32 10.19 11.66 12.35
CA SER A 32 10.71 10.95 11.17
C SER A 32 11.04 11.91 10.03
N VAL A 33 10.15 12.86 9.72
CA VAL A 33 10.39 13.88 8.70
C VAL A 33 11.53 14.80 9.10
N CYS A 34 11.59 15.25 10.35
CA CYS A 34 12.70 16.02 10.89
C CYS A 34 14.01 15.23 10.80
N LEU A 35 14.00 13.94 11.14
CA LEU A 35 15.18 13.08 11.06
C LEU A 35 15.64 12.91 9.61
N ILE A 36 14.74 12.70 8.65
CA ILE A 36 15.09 12.63 7.22
C ILE A 36 15.68 13.97 6.74
N ILE A 37 15.05 15.09 7.10
CA ILE A 37 15.52 16.43 6.73
C ILE A 37 16.91 16.67 7.34
N VAL A 38 17.12 16.32 8.60
CA VAL A 38 18.43 16.42 9.27
C VAL A 38 19.45 15.53 8.57
N PHE A 39 19.15 14.26 8.30
CA PHE A 39 20.10 13.36 7.62
C PHE A 39 20.46 13.81 6.19
N LEU A 40 19.55 14.48 5.47
CA LEU A 40 19.82 15.01 4.13
C LEU A 40 20.56 16.35 4.16
N LEU A 41 20.24 17.24 5.10
CA LEU A 41 20.81 18.58 5.18
C LEU A 41 22.08 18.66 6.02
N THR A 42 22.28 17.79 7.02
CA THR A 42 23.48 17.79 7.86
C THR A 42 24.76 17.59 7.05
N PRO A 43 24.84 16.65 6.08
CA PRO A 43 26.03 16.54 5.23
C PRO A 43 26.27 17.82 4.42
N VAL A 44 25.22 18.41 3.83
CA VAL A 44 25.31 19.65 3.04
C VAL A 44 25.79 20.81 3.91
N ALA A 45 25.22 20.97 5.11
CA ALA A 45 25.63 21.99 6.06
C ALA A 45 27.05 21.76 6.58
N TYR A 46 27.49 20.50 6.74
CA TYR A 46 28.85 20.18 7.15
C TYR A 46 29.88 20.49 6.06
N PHE A 47 29.60 20.12 4.80
CA PHE A 47 30.47 20.46 3.67
C PHE A 47 30.50 21.97 3.43
N GLY A 48 29.33 22.63 3.44
CA GLY A 48 29.28 24.09 3.37
C GLY A 48 30.04 24.77 4.51
N TYR A 49 29.96 24.25 5.74
CA TYR A 49 30.75 24.79 6.85
C TYR A 49 32.27 24.63 6.64
N ILE A 50 32.72 23.51 6.07
CA ILE A 50 34.14 23.32 5.75
C ILE A 50 34.59 24.31 4.68
N GLU A 51 33.83 24.43 3.60
CA GLU A 51 34.19 25.26 2.45
C GLU A 51 34.13 26.76 2.80
N LEU A 52 33.14 27.20 3.59
CA LEU A 52 33.09 28.57 4.10
C LEU A 52 34.31 28.93 4.96
N ASN A 53 34.77 28.01 5.81
CA ASN A 53 36.01 28.23 6.57
C ASN A 53 37.24 28.22 5.65
N GLU A 54 37.23 27.44 4.57
CA GLU A 54 38.31 27.41 3.59
C GLU A 54 38.38 28.73 2.81
N VAL A 55 37.24 29.27 2.37
CA VAL A 55 37.12 30.60 1.72
C VAL A 55 37.55 31.72 2.67
N GLU A 56 37.13 31.66 3.93
CA GLU A 56 37.59 32.62 4.95
C GLU A 56 39.11 32.54 5.12
N ASN A 57 39.68 31.33 5.23
CA ASN A 57 41.13 31.16 5.36
C ASN A 57 41.89 31.61 4.11
N SER A 58 41.40 31.32 2.90
CA SER A 58 42.06 31.72 1.65
C SER A 58 42.01 33.22 1.42
N THR A 59 40.92 33.88 1.84
CA THR A 59 40.82 35.34 1.80
C THR A 59 41.77 35.98 2.81
N TRP A 60 41.91 35.40 4.01
CA TRP A 60 42.94 35.82 4.98
C TRP A 60 44.36 35.66 4.43
N GLU A 61 44.67 34.55 3.77
CA GLU A 61 45.99 34.32 3.15
C GLU A 61 46.26 35.31 2.01
N SER A 62 45.24 35.66 1.21
CA SER A 62 45.36 36.71 0.20
C SER A 62 45.65 38.08 0.81
N ILE A 63 44.95 38.46 1.88
CA ILE A 63 45.19 39.73 2.60
C ILE A 63 46.60 39.76 3.20
N GLU A 64 47.09 38.65 3.74
CA GLU A 64 48.44 38.55 4.29
C GLU A 64 49.51 38.67 3.18
N ASN A 65 49.27 38.11 1.99
CA ASN A 65 50.17 38.23 0.84
C ASN A 65 50.16 39.63 0.19
N GLU A 66 49.04 40.36 0.27
CA GLU A 66 48.88 41.72 -0.24
C GLU A 66 49.47 42.79 0.71
N TRP A 67 49.84 42.41 1.93
CA TRP A 67 50.42 43.31 2.95
C TRP A 67 51.88 43.66 2.61
N ASP A 68 52.09 44.77 1.91
CA ASP A 68 53.39 45.23 1.40
C ASP A 68 54.14 46.18 2.38
N ASP A 69 53.66 46.31 3.61
CA ASP A 69 54.26 47.17 4.62
C ASP A 69 55.45 46.48 5.30
N ALA A 70 56.58 47.19 5.47
CA ALA A 70 57.79 46.70 6.16
C ALA A 70 57.60 46.42 7.67
N SER A 71 56.35 46.38 8.15
CA SER A 71 55.93 46.19 9.53
C SER A 71 55.28 44.80 9.72
N PRO A 72 55.36 44.19 10.91
CA PRO A 72 54.73 42.89 11.15
C PRO A 72 53.21 42.99 10.96
N PHE A 73 52.62 42.01 10.26
CA PHE A 73 51.20 41.95 9.91
C PHE A 73 50.29 42.26 11.13
N GLN A 74 49.47 43.31 11.02
CA GLN A 74 48.53 43.71 12.06
C GLN A 74 47.08 43.51 11.61
N ARG A 75 46.45 42.41 12.08
CA ARG A 75 45.07 42.04 11.66
C ARG A 75 44.04 43.18 11.74
N ASN A 76 44.04 43.94 12.83
CA ASN A 76 43.04 45.01 13.01
C ASN A 76 43.22 46.17 12.02
N LEU A 77 44.46 46.43 11.60
CA LEU A 77 44.76 47.47 10.62
C LEU A 77 44.44 46.96 9.21
N ALA A 78 44.85 45.73 8.89
CA ALA A 78 44.58 45.06 7.62
C ALA A 78 43.08 44.96 7.30
N LEU A 79 42.23 44.72 8.31
CA LEU A 79 40.77 44.67 8.11
C LEU A 79 40.15 46.03 7.74
N SER A 80 40.78 47.13 8.14
CA SER A 80 40.30 48.50 7.84
C SER A 80 40.84 49.07 6.53
N GLU A 81 41.79 48.38 5.89
CA GLU A 81 42.29 48.74 4.57
C GLU A 81 41.23 48.53 3.50
N MET A 82 41.23 49.44 2.53
CA MET A 82 40.26 49.46 1.44
C MET A 82 40.90 48.87 0.19
N VAL A 83 40.14 48.04 -0.53
CA VAL A 83 40.58 47.31 -1.71
C VAL A 83 39.50 47.37 -2.78
N CYS A 84 39.91 47.38 -4.05
CA CYS A 84 39.00 47.29 -5.19
C CYS A 84 38.77 45.82 -5.58
N LEU A 85 37.51 45.36 -5.49
CA LEU A 85 37.09 44.03 -5.94
C LEU A 85 36.56 44.05 -7.37
N ASP A 86 36.86 43.00 -8.13
CA ASP A 86 36.25 42.73 -9.44
C ASP A 86 34.93 41.96 -9.26
N THR A 87 33.80 42.56 -9.67
CA THR A 87 32.45 41.98 -9.51
C THR A 87 31.93 41.24 -10.75
N ARG A 88 32.73 41.05 -11.81
CA ARG A 88 32.29 40.35 -13.04
C ARG A 88 32.00 38.87 -12.82
N GLY A 89 32.63 38.25 -11.82
CA GLY A 89 32.47 36.85 -11.47
C GLY A 89 31.52 36.63 -10.30
N ILE A 90 31.13 35.36 -10.13
CA ILE A 90 30.36 34.85 -8.99
C ILE A 90 31.12 33.76 -8.22
N ASP A 91 32.30 33.36 -8.68
CA ASP A 91 33.15 32.38 -7.99
C ASP A 91 33.92 33.08 -6.86
N SER A 92 33.80 32.56 -5.63
CA SER A 92 34.54 33.07 -4.47
C SER A 92 35.90 32.36 -4.32
N PRO A 93 36.98 33.04 -3.89
CA PRO A 93 37.05 34.47 -3.56
C PRO A 93 37.14 35.37 -4.81
N LEU A 94 36.45 36.52 -4.77
CA LEU A 94 36.51 37.53 -5.83
C LEU A 94 37.93 38.09 -5.99
N PRO A 95 38.41 38.28 -7.24
CA PRO A 95 39.76 38.79 -7.47
C PRO A 95 39.88 40.28 -7.13
N VAL A 96 41.06 40.67 -6.64
CA VAL A 96 41.43 42.05 -6.35
C VAL A 96 42.04 42.71 -7.58
N VAL A 97 41.58 43.92 -7.90
CA VAL A 97 42.13 44.72 -8.99
C VAL A 97 43.30 45.55 -8.48
N ALA A 98 44.52 45.06 -8.66
CA ALA A 98 45.75 45.71 -8.18
C ALA A 98 46.04 47.09 -8.82
N SER A 99 45.35 47.47 -9.90
CA SER A 99 45.57 48.73 -10.62
C SER A 99 44.77 49.92 -10.08
N ALA A 100 43.82 49.71 -9.16
CA ALA A 100 42.96 50.77 -8.62
C ALA A 100 43.32 51.04 -7.15
N SER A 101 43.81 52.24 -6.87
CA SER A 101 44.32 52.66 -5.56
C SER A 101 43.39 53.63 -4.81
N SER A 102 42.34 54.10 -5.47
CA SER A 102 41.36 55.02 -4.91
C SER A 102 39.93 54.60 -5.26
N GLU A 103 38.96 55.05 -4.45
CA GLU A 103 37.53 54.81 -4.66
C GLU A 103 37.08 55.24 -6.06
N GLN A 104 37.59 56.39 -6.52
CA GLN A 104 37.24 56.94 -7.83
C GLN A 104 37.78 56.07 -8.97
N GLU A 105 39.05 55.65 -8.92
CA GLU A 105 39.64 54.72 -9.91
C GLU A 105 38.91 53.37 -9.93
N CYS A 106 38.49 52.88 -8.77
CA CYS A 106 37.75 51.63 -8.67
C CYS A 106 36.34 51.75 -9.27
N SER A 107 35.63 52.85 -8.96
CA SER A 107 34.28 53.09 -9.47
C SER A 107 34.23 53.42 -10.96
N GLU A 108 35.34 53.82 -11.57
CA GLU A 108 35.47 54.11 -13.01
C GLU A 108 35.94 52.88 -13.82
N LEU A 109 36.14 51.72 -13.18
CA LEU A 109 36.45 50.46 -13.88
C LEU A 109 35.24 50.00 -14.69
N VAL A 110 35.31 50.23 -16.00
CA VAL A 110 34.28 49.87 -16.98
C VAL A 110 34.77 48.76 -17.88
N ASN A 111 33.92 47.74 -18.07
CA ASN A 111 34.06 46.79 -19.15
C ASN A 111 33.07 47.16 -20.25
N LEU A 112 33.57 47.35 -21.48
CA LEU A 112 32.70 47.62 -22.63
C LEU A 112 32.18 46.29 -23.13
N VAL A 113 30.98 45.92 -22.67
CA VAL A 113 30.28 44.74 -23.16
C VAL A 113 29.39 45.17 -24.31
N ARG A 114 29.57 44.53 -25.47
CA ARG A 114 28.67 44.77 -26.59
C ARG A 114 27.41 43.96 -26.34
N ASP A 115 26.28 44.64 -26.14
CA ASP A 115 24.99 43.97 -26.08
C ASP A 115 24.73 43.29 -27.45
N PRO A 116 24.58 41.96 -27.50
CA PRO A 116 24.30 41.23 -28.74
C PRO A 116 22.97 41.64 -29.38
N ILE A 117 22.07 42.30 -28.64
CA ILE A 117 20.71 42.67 -29.06
C ILE A 117 20.64 44.12 -29.56
N THR A 118 21.04 45.10 -28.74
CA THR A 118 20.97 46.53 -29.12
C THR A 118 22.16 47.01 -29.96
N ARG A 119 23.29 46.28 -29.93
CA ARG A 119 24.58 46.66 -30.53
C ARG A 119 25.16 47.95 -29.96
N GLU A 120 24.58 48.47 -28.89
CA GLU A 120 25.14 49.57 -28.13
C GLU A 120 26.24 48.98 -27.24
N TRP A 121 27.30 49.77 -27.05
CA TRP A 121 28.30 49.44 -26.05
C TRP A 121 27.70 49.84 -24.71
N GLU A 122 27.43 48.84 -23.87
CA GLU A 122 26.97 49.06 -22.52
C GLU A 122 28.21 49.16 -21.63
N GLU A 123 28.29 50.24 -20.84
CA GLU A 123 29.34 50.43 -19.86
C GLU A 123 28.96 49.64 -18.61
N ASP A 124 29.58 48.47 -18.42
CA ASP A 124 29.38 47.63 -17.25
C ASP A 124 30.43 47.99 -16.19
N TYR A 125 30.00 48.65 -15.12
CA TYR A 125 30.86 49.11 -14.03
C TYR A 125 31.07 47.97 -13.03
N TYR A 126 32.29 47.43 -12.97
CA TYR A 126 32.56 46.20 -12.23
C TYR A 126 33.47 46.36 -11.01
N GLY A 127 34.09 47.52 -10.82
CA GLY A 127 34.93 47.77 -9.67
C GLY A 127 34.12 48.15 -8.43
N ARG A 128 34.36 47.48 -7.30
CA ARG A 128 33.72 47.83 -6.03
C ARG A 128 34.75 48.10 -4.94
N TRP A 129 34.71 49.32 -4.39
CA TRP A 129 35.61 49.76 -3.32
C TRP A 129 35.04 49.35 -1.95
N VAL A 130 35.73 48.45 -1.25
CA VAL A 130 35.26 47.88 0.02
C VAL A 130 36.39 47.71 1.02
N SER A 131 36.06 47.63 2.32
CA SER A 131 37.03 47.27 3.34
C SER A 131 37.39 45.77 3.25
N ASN A 132 38.57 45.38 3.72
CA ASN A 132 38.95 43.97 3.82
C ASN A 132 38.00 43.17 4.73
N GLN A 133 37.38 43.80 5.73
CA GLN A 133 36.30 43.19 6.51
C GLN A 133 35.07 42.87 5.65
N ASP A 134 34.65 43.80 4.80
CA ASP A 134 33.52 43.60 3.89
C ASP A 134 33.88 42.61 2.77
N ARG A 135 35.13 42.55 2.32
CA ARG A 135 35.64 41.54 1.37
C ARG A 135 35.45 40.12 1.90
N ILE A 136 35.84 39.86 3.15
CA ILE A 136 35.64 38.55 3.79
C ILE A 136 34.14 38.24 3.85
N ASN A 137 33.33 39.19 4.31
CA ASN A 137 31.88 39.03 4.40
C ASN A 137 31.23 38.75 3.03
N ILE A 138 31.66 39.44 1.96
CA ILE A 138 31.15 39.25 0.60
C ILE A 138 31.49 37.85 0.09
N ASN A 139 32.74 37.42 0.19
CA ASN A 139 33.18 36.12 -0.31
C ASN A 139 32.48 34.96 0.43
N VAL A 140 32.39 35.05 1.77
CA VAL A 140 31.63 34.09 2.58
C VAL A 140 30.16 34.11 2.17
N ASN A 141 29.53 35.28 2.02
CA ASN A 141 28.11 35.36 1.67
C ASN A 141 27.78 34.81 0.28
N ILE A 142 28.64 35.02 -0.73
CA ILE A 142 28.46 34.44 -2.07
C ILE A 142 28.40 32.92 -1.97
N ASP A 143 29.38 32.31 -1.31
CA ASP A 143 29.43 30.85 -1.15
C ASP A 143 28.28 30.33 -0.26
N THR A 144 27.84 31.10 0.76
CA THR A 144 26.64 30.72 1.53
C THR A 144 25.39 30.66 0.66
N ILE A 145 25.21 31.57 -0.31
CA ILE A 145 24.05 31.60 -1.20
C ILE A 145 24.03 30.34 -2.09
N ASP A 146 25.19 29.94 -2.61
CA ASP A 146 25.35 28.73 -3.40
C ASP A 146 25.07 27.46 -2.58
N TRP A 147 25.61 27.36 -1.37
CA TRP A 147 25.31 26.26 -0.45
C TRP A 147 23.84 26.22 -0.01
N VAL A 148 23.19 27.37 0.15
CA VAL A 148 21.74 27.46 0.39
C VAL A 148 20.96 26.99 -0.84
N SER A 149 21.39 27.33 -2.05
CA SER A 149 20.80 26.87 -3.31
C SER A 149 20.93 25.34 -3.47
N ILE A 150 22.11 24.78 -3.20
CA ILE A 150 22.37 23.33 -3.19
C ILE A 150 21.55 22.66 -2.09
N GLY A 151 21.48 23.25 -0.88
CA GLY A 151 20.65 22.75 0.21
C GLY A 151 19.16 22.72 -0.15
N LEU A 152 18.67 23.75 -0.84
CA LEU A 152 17.31 23.80 -1.38
C LEU A 152 17.10 22.72 -2.45
N LEU A 153 18.08 22.49 -3.33
CA LEU A 153 18.05 21.44 -4.36
C LEU A 153 17.99 20.04 -3.73
N VAL A 154 18.82 19.76 -2.72
CA VAL A 154 18.82 18.49 -1.97
C VAL A 154 17.49 18.29 -1.23
N PHE A 155 16.98 19.34 -0.59
CA PHE A 155 15.68 19.33 0.09
C PHE A 155 14.52 19.06 -0.90
N MET A 156 14.59 19.63 -2.11
CA MET A 156 13.63 19.43 -3.21
C MET A 156 13.89 18.16 -4.02
N SER A 157 14.98 17.43 -3.78
CA SER A 157 15.34 16.29 -4.64
C SER A 157 14.22 15.24 -4.77
N PRO A 158 13.40 14.89 -3.74
CA PRO A 158 12.35 13.90 -3.93
C PRO A 158 11.22 14.34 -4.87
N THR A 159 10.86 15.64 -4.89
CA THR A 159 9.85 16.16 -5.81
C THR A 159 10.37 16.17 -7.24
N ILE A 160 11.61 16.61 -7.43
CA ILE A 160 12.29 16.64 -8.73
C ILE A 160 12.41 15.21 -9.30
N ILE A 161 12.76 14.24 -8.45
CA ILE A 161 12.80 12.81 -8.81
C ILE A 161 11.43 12.28 -9.18
N ALA A 162 10.40 12.55 -8.37
CA ALA A 162 9.04 12.12 -8.66
C ALA A 162 8.55 12.70 -10.00
N TYR A 163 8.74 14.01 -10.22
CA TYR A 163 8.40 14.71 -11.45
C TYR A 163 9.06 14.06 -12.67
N GLY A 164 10.40 13.97 -12.67
CA GLY A 164 11.17 13.46 -13.80
C GLY A 164 10.79 12.02 -14.14
N ARG A 165 10.62 11.16 -13.12
CA ARG A 165 10.25 9.74 -13.30
C ARG A 165 8.84 9.56 -13.86
N ILE A 166 7.87 10.31 -13.34
CA ILE A 166 6.48 10.23 -13.79
C ILE A 166 6.36 10.70 -15.24
N MET A 167 7.02 11.82 -15.56
CA MET A 167 7.04 12.41 -16.89
C MET A 167 7.72 11.49 -17.90
N GLY A 168 8.93 11.00 -17.61
CA GLY A 168 9.65 10.11 -18.53
C GLY A 168 8.94 8.78 -18.75
N ALA A 169 8.38 8.18 -17.70
CA ALA A 169 7.64 6.91 -17.82
C ALA A 169 6.29 7.08 -18.55
N SER A 170 5.65 8.25 -18.48
CA SER A 170 4.35 8.50 -19.12
C SER A 170 4.44 9.02 -20.54
N TRP A 171 5.59 9.56 -20.95
CA TRP A 171 5.80 10.20 -22.26
C TRP A 171 5.24 9.40 -23.44
N ASN A 172 5.56 8.08 -23.52
CA ASN A 172 5.07 7.20 -24.59
C ASN A 172 3.55 7.19 -24.74
N VAL A 173 2.84 7.12 -23.62
CA VAL A 173 1.38 7.02 -23.59
C VAL A 173 0.75 8.37 -23.94
N ILE A 174 1.29 9.46 -23.39
CA ILE A 174 0.78 10.81 -23.63
C ILE A 174 0.96 11.21 -25.10
N VAL A 175 2.18 11.07 -25.65
CA VAL A 175 2.47 11.41 -27.06
C VAL A 175 1.54 10.64 -27.99
N ARG A 176 1.40 9.32 -27.79
CA ARG A 176 0.56 8.50 -28.65
C ARG A 176 -0.92 8.86 -28.55
N ASN A 177 -1.42 9.13 -27.35
CA ASN A 177 -2.81 9.53 -27.15
C ASN A 177 -3.08 10.88 -27.80
N LYS A 178 -2.23 11.88 -27.59
CA LYS A 178 -2.40 13.20 -28.23
C LYS A 178 -2.21 13.16 -29.74
N TYR A 179 -1.33 12.31 -30.24
CA TYR A 179 -1.18 12.08 -31.67
C TYR A 179 -2.43 11.45 -32.30
N ARG A 180 -3.11 10.54 -31.59
CA ARG A 180 -4.43 10.01 -32.01
C ARG A 180 -5.50 11.11 -32.00
N THR A 181 -5.54 11.94 -30.95
CA THR A 181 -6.45 13.10 -30.86
C THR A 181 -6.23 14.08 -32.01
N LEU A 182 -4.97 14.39 -32.36
CA LEU A 182 -4.58 15.21 -33.50
C LEU A 182 -5.12 14.65 -34.83
N ARG A 183 -5.05 13.32 -35.01
CA ARG A 183 -5.62 12.62 -36.18
C ARG A 183 -7.15 12.50 -36.16
N GLY A 184 -7.81 13.06 -35.16
CA GLY A 184 -9.27 12.97 -35.01
C GLY A 184 -9.78 11.60 -34.56
N GLN A 185 -8.89 10.71 -34.11
CA GLN A 185 -9.26 9.39 -33.63
C GLN A 185 -9.75 9.48 -32.19
N LYS A 186 -10.79 8.70 -31.87
CA LYS A 186 -11.22 8.50 -30.48
C LYS A 186 -10.05 7.94 -29.69
N THR A 187 -9.80 8.50 -28.53
CA THR A 187 -8.79 7.98 -27.63
C THR A 187 -9.48 7.25 -26.49
N PRO A 188 -8.78 6.36 -25.80
CA PRO A 188 -9.33 5.78 -24.59
C PRO A 188 -9.63 6.84 -23.52
N ILE A 189 -8.93 7.96 -23.60
CA ILE A 189 -9.05 9.08 -22.68
C ILE A 189 -10.31 9.90 -23.01
N ASP A 190 -10.50 10.28 -24.27
CA ASP A 190 -11.67 10.99 -24.81
C ASP A 190 -12.44 10.07 -25.78
N PRO A 191 -13.57 9.46 -25.36
CA PRO A 191 -14.38 8.56 -26.19
C PRO A 191 -15.18 9.31 -27.27
N ASP A 192 -15.39 10.61 -27.08
CA ASP A 192 -16.01 11.50 -28.06
C ASP A 192 -15.02 11.89 -29.17
N PRO A 193 -15.49 12.05 -30.42
CA PRO A 193 -14.65 12.58 -31.47
C PRO A 193 -14.14 13.97 -31.08
N PRO A 194 -12.83 14.25 -31.15
CA PRO A 194 -12.28 15.49 -30.65
C PRO A 194 -12.71 16.68 -31.52
N SER A 195 -13.19 17.74 -30.87
CA SER A 195 -13.52 19.03 -31.48
C SER A 195 -12.28 19.68 -32.11
N ILE A 196 -12.49 20.62 -33.04
CA ILE A 196 -11.39 21.34 -33.72
C ILE A 196 -10.44 21.99 -32.69
N MET A 197 -10.99 22.62 -31.66
CA MET A 197 -10.20 23.23 -30.59
C MET A 197 -9.37 22.19 -29.81
N LYS A 198 -9.95 21.03 -29.50
CA LYS A 198 -9.21 19.93 -28.86
C LYS A 198 -8.09 19.39 -29.75
N ARG A 199 -8.28 19.37 -31.07
CA ARG A 199 -7.24 18.96 -32.03
C ARG A 199 -6.10 19.96 -32.07
N VAL A 200 -6.39 21.27 -32.13
CA VAL A 200 -5.37 22.33 -32.08
C VAL A 200 -4.55 22.24 -30.80
N ASN A 201 -5.22 22.10 -29.64
CA ASN A 201 -4.53 21.93 -28.36
C ASN A 201 -3.68 20.65 -28.32
N ALA A 202 -4.18 19.54 -28.88
CA ALA A 202 -3.41 18.30 -29.00
C ALA A 202 -2.20 18.45 -29.93
N THR A 203 -2.31 19.23 -31.01
CA THR A 203 -1.18 19.53 -31.91
C THR A 203 -0.08 20.30 -31.19
N ILE A 204 -0.46 21.34 -30.46
CA ILE A 204 0.48 22.13 -29.66
C ILE A 204 1.18 21.21 -28.65
N LEU A 205 0.43 20.39 -27.90
CA LEU A 205 1.00 19.46 -26.93
C LEU A 205 1.91 18.39 -27.56
N VAL A 206 1.57 17.85 -28.73
CA VAL A 206 2.42 16.88 -29.43
C VAL A 206 3.74 17.51 -29.87
N LEU A 207 3.71 18.76 -30.35
CA LEU A 207 4.91 19.49 -30.72
C LEU A 207 5.84 19.65 -29.49
N PHE A 208 5.30 20.13 -28.37
CA PHE A 208 6.06 20.32 -27.13
C PHE A 208 6.58 18.99 -26.55
N LEU A 209 5.77 17.93 -26.54
CA LEU A 209 6.23 16.62 -26.07
C LEU A 209 7.31 16.03 -26.98
N GLY A 210 7.26 16.32 -28.29
CA GLY A 210 8.27 15.91 -29.25
C GLY A 210 9.61 16.65 -29.08
N THR A 211 9.57 17.94 -28.74
CA THR A 211 10.78 18.77 -28.52
C THR A 211 11.34 18.64 -27.10
N MET A 212 10.58 18.12 -26.14
CA MET A 212 10.99 17.99 -24.73
C MET A 212 12.32 17.24 -24.52
N PRO A 213 12.63 16.10 -25.20
CA PRO A 213 13.93 15.45 -25.04
C PRO A 213 15.10 16.30 -25.54
N LEU A 214 14.89 17.08 -26.61
CA LEU A 214 15.91 18.00 -27.13
C LEU A 214 16.18 19.14 -26.16
N ALA A 215 15.11 19.71 -25.59
CA ALA A 215 15.22 20.74 -24.54
C ALA A 215 15.93 20.20 -23.29
N ALA A 216 15.69 18.93 -22.93
CA ALA A 216 16.35 18.28 -21.80
C ALA A 216 17.87 18.09 -22.03
N ILE A 217 18.25 17.73 -23.25
CA ILE A 217 19.68 17.63 -23.63
C ILE A 217 20.32 19.01 -23.59
N ASN A 218 19.66 20.04 -24.16
CA ASN A 218 20.15 21.42 -24.14
C ASN A 218 20.36 21.94 -22.71
N GLY A 219 19.46 21.64 -21.78
CA GLY A 219 19.58 22.10 -20.40
C GLY A 219 20.79 21.52 -19.68
N ILE A 220 20.99 20.21 -19.80
CA ILE A 220 22.15 19.52 -19.22
C ILE A 220 23.44 19.98 -19.89
N SER A 221 23.47 20.07 -21.22
CA SER A 221 24.68 20.50 -21.94
C SER A 221 25.06 21.94 -21.63
N THR A 222 24.07 22.82 -21.45
CA THR A 222 24.32 24.22 -21.06
C THR A 222 24.99 24.27 -19.70
N LEU A 223 24.44 23.58 -18.68
CA LEU A 223 25.03 23.58 -17.34
C LEU A 223 26.46 22.99 -17.33
N VAL A 224 26.66 21.87 -18.04
CA VAL A 224 27.98 21.22 -18.13
C VAL A 224 28.99 22.15 -18.80
N TRP A 225 28.59 22.84 -19.87
CA TRP A 225 29.48 23.74 -20.58
C TRP A 225 29.80 25.00 -19.76
N THR A 226 28.80 25.59 -19.10
CA THR A 226 29.03 26.79 -18.27
C THR A 226 29.97 26.51 -17.11
N LYS A 227 29.86 25.33 -16.46
CA LYS A 227 30.75 24.95 -15.35
C LYS A 227 32.15 24.48 -15.76
N LEU A 228 32.36 24.10 -17.02
CA LEU A 228 33.67 23.64 -17.50
C LEU A 228 34.47 24.76 -18.17
N GLU A 229 33.81 25.65 -18.91
CA GLU A 229 34.47 26.64 -19.78
C GLU A 229 34.40 28.07 -19.24
N ASN A 230 33.49 28.38 -18.30
CA ASN A 230 33.27 29.74 -17.75
C ASN A 230 33.30 30.87 -18.82
N PRO A 231 32.37 30.85 -19.80
CA PRO A 231 32.39 31.81 -20.91
C PRO A 231 32.09 33.25 -20.47
N ASP A 232 32.79 34.24 -21.04
CA ASP A 232 32.62 35.67 -20.74
C ASP A 232 31.18 36.19 -20.94
N ASN A 233 30.39 35.54 -21.81
CA ASN A 233 28.99 35.89 -22.11
C ASN A 233 27.96 35.04 -21.34
N LEU A 234 28.31 34.53 -20.16
CA LEU A 234 27.51 33.60 -19.36
C LEU A 234 26.06 34.08 -19.14
N ARG A 235 25.88 35.35 -18.77
CA ARG A 235 24.57 35.97 -18.51
C ARG A 235 23.62 35.82 -19.70
N TYR A 236 24.09 36.18 -20.89
CA TYR A 236 23.28 36.12 -22.12
C TYR A 236 22.94 34.69 -22.53
N ILE A 237 23.88 33.74 -22.38
CA ILE A 237 23.64 32.33 -22.71
C ILE A 237 22.53 31.75 -21.84
N LEU A 238 22.57 32.01 -20.53
CA LEU A 238 21.58 31.50 -19.58
C LEU A 238 20.22 32.16 -19.77
N ASP A 239 20.19 33.44 -20.16
CA ASP A 239 18.94 34.16 -20.34
C ASP A 239 18.22 33.82 -21.66
N LEU A 240 18.97 33.62 -22.74
CA LEU A 240 18.45 33.32 -24.08
C LEU A 240 18.01 31.86 -24.27
N GLY A 241 17.91 31.05 -23.22
CA GLY A 241 17.48 29.65 -23.31
C GLY A 241 18.61 28.64 -23.58
N GLY A 242 19.83 28.98 -23.15
CA GLY A 242 21.00 28.11 -23.17
C GLY A 242 21.71 28.09 -24.51
N ILE A 243 22.55 27.07 -24.71
CA ILE A 243 23.41 26.94 -25.91
C ILE A 243 22.59 27.03 -27.20
N VAL A 244 21.48 26.29 -27.29
CA VAL A 244 20.64 26.28 -28.50
C VAL A 244 20.04 27.66 -28.77
N GLY A 245 19.53 28.35 -27.74
CA GLY A 245 18.93 29.67 -27.90
C GLY A 245 19.95 30.73 -28.33
N ASN A 246 21.11 30.76 -27.68
CA ASN A 246 22.23 31.61 -28.06
C ASN A 246 22.70 31.31 -29.51
N SER A 247 22.85 30.04 -29.86
CA SER A 247 23.26 29.63 -31.22
C SER A 247 22.25 30.03 -32.30
N LEU A 248 20.95 30.03 -31.98
CA LEU A 248 19.89 30.48 -32.89
C LEU A 248 20.00 31.98 -33.15
N LEU A 249 20.27 32.76 -32.10
CA LEU A 249 20.45 34.20 -32.21
C LEU A 249 21.70 34.53 -33.04
N MET A 250 22.83 33.88 -32.76
CA MET A 250 24.07 34.01 -33.55
C MET A 250 23.87 33.57 -35.01
N PHE A 251 23.05 32.54 -35.27
CA PHE A 251 22.75 32.07 -36.62
C PHE A 251 21.90 33.08 -37.40
N VAL A 252 20.90 33.70 -36.77
CA VAL A 252 20.11 34.78 -37.38
C VAL A 252 20.98 36.01 -37.61
N GLU A 253 21.91 36.32 -36.70
CA GLU A 253 22.86 37.41 -36.87
C GLU A 253 23.80 37.19 -38.07
N GLY A 254 24.33 35.98 -38.23
CA GLY A 254 25.25 35.62 -39.30
C GLY A 254 24.62 35.54 -40.70
N ASN A 255 23.30 35.63 -40.81
CA ASN A 255 22.58 35.52 -42.08
C ASN A 255 21.86 36.82 -42.47
N GLU A 256 22.40 37.50 -43.48
CA GLU A 256 21.93 38.81 -43.96
C GLU A 256 20.46 38.80 -44.40
N PHE A 257 19.96 37.67 -44.92
CA PHE A 257 18.56 37.52 -45.33
C PHE A 257 17.60 37.46 -44.13
N LEU A 258 17.89 36.62 -43.13
CA LEU A 258 17.03 36.45 -41.95
C LEU A 258 17.00 37.71 -41.08
N LYS A 259 18.13 38.42 -41.01
CA LYS A 259 18.29 39.69 -40.30
C LYS A 259 17.38 40.81 -40.80
N THR A 260 16.98 40.79 -42.08
CA THR A 260 16.00 41.77 -42.61
C THR A 260 14.55 41.42 -42.30
N TRP A 261 14.26 40.15 -42.01
CA TRP A 261 12.90 39.65 -41.79
C TRP A 261 12.49 39.58 -40.31
N VAL A 262 13.46 39.37 -39.42
CA VAL A 262 13.22 39.18 -37.99
C VAL A 262 13.99 40.23 -37.20
N ASP A 263 13.25 41.08 -36.48
CA ASP A 263 13.85 42.03 -35.55
C ASP A 263 14.49 41.27 -34.39
N LEU A 264 15.81 41.42 -34.22
CA LEU A 264 16.62 40.74 -33.21
C LEU A 264 16.16 41.08 -31.79
N LYS A 265 15.68 42.32 -31.55
CA LYS A 265 15.15 42.73 -30.25
C LYS A 265 13.83 42.03 -29.95
N SER A 266 12.95 41.92 -30.95
CA SER A 266 11.73 41.13 -30.84
C SER A 266 12.02 39.64 -30.65
N LEU A 267 13.06 39.09 -31.30
CA LEU A 267 13.42 37.68 -31.23
C LEU A 267 13.91 37.28 -29.84
N SER A 268 14.78 38.08 -29.22
CA SER A 268 15.24 37.86 -27.85
C SER A 268 14.05 37.88 -26.86
N PHE A 269 13.20 38.90 -26.96
CA PHE A 269 12.02 39.02 -26.10
C PHE A 269 11.02 37.87 -26.32
N VAL A 270 10.85 37.41 -27.56
CA VAL A 270 10.02 36.25 -27.90
C VAL A 270 10.64 34.96 -27.38
N LEU A 271 11.96 34.82 -27.38
CA LEU A 271 12.67 33.64 -26.89
C LEU A 271 12.63 33.55 -25.35
N ALA A 272 12.87 34.66 -24.66
CA ALA A 272 12.71 34.79 -23.21
C ALA A 272 11.24 34.59 -22.79
N GLY A 273 10.30 35.24 -23.49
CA GLY A 273 8.87 35.04 -23.30
C GLY A 273 8.40 33.62 -23.58
N TYR A 274 8.97 32.96 -24.60
CA TYR A 274 8.72 31.54 -24.90
C TYR A 274 9.19 30.65 -23.76
N LEU A 275 10.38 30.89 -23.20
CA LEU A 275 10.89 30.15 -22.05
C LEU A 275 9.93 30.26 -20.85
N MET A 276 9.50 31.48 -20.53
CA MET A 276 8.55 31.73 -19.42
C MET A 276 7.19 31.05 -19.63
N LEU A 277 6.65 31.14 -20.85
CA LEU A 277 5.33 30.59 -21.19
C LEU A 277 5.38 29.05 -21.27
N ASN A 278 6.51 28.49 -21.70
CA ASN A 278 6.75 27.05 -21.74
C ASN A 278 6.86 26.46 -20.32
N VAL A 279 7.58 27.13 -19.40
CA VAL A 279 7.64 26.72 -17.99
C VAL A 279 6.26 26.84 -17.31
N SER A 280 5.49 27.90 -17.59
CA SER A 280 4.27 28.22 -16.84
C SER A 280 2.98 27.61 -17.44
N VAL A 281 2.72 27.81 -18.73
CA VAL A 281 1.45 27.42 -19.38
C VAL A 281 1.49 25.97 -19.86
N VAL A 282 2.59 25.56 -20.50
CA VAL A 282 2.77 24.17 -20.93
C VAL A 282 2.96 23.29 -19.70
N GLY A 283 3.70 23.75 -18.68
CA GLY A 283 3.81 23.09 -17.38
C GLY A 283 2.45 22.80 -16.75
N LEU A 284 1.56 23.79 -16.61
CA LEU A 284 0.25 23.61 -15.98
C LEU A 284 -0.72 22.75 -16.80
N ALA A 285 -0.77 22.94 -18.13
CA ALA A 285 -1.61 22.14 -19.02
C ALA A 285 -1.18 20.67 -19.03
N LEU A 286 0.12 20.41 -18.91
CA LEU A 286 0.68 19.07 -18.89
C LEU A 286 0.41 18.35 -17.56
N ILE A 287 0.36 19.06 -16.43
CA ILE A 287 -0.02 18.48 -15.12
C ILE A 287 -1.40 17.82 -15.19
N PHE A 288 -2.41 18.49 -15.75
CA PHE A 288 -3.75 17.91 -15.88
C PHE A 288 -3.78 16.65 -16.74
N GLU A 289 -3.07 16.65 -17.87
CA GLU A 289 -2.97 15.49 -18.76
C GLU A 289 -2.26 14.31 -18.10
N MET A 290 -1.23 14.61 -17.32
CA MET A 290 -0.46 13.59 -16.63
C MET A 290 -1.20 13.04 -15.41
N ILE A 291 -1.94 13.85 -14.64
CA ILE A 291 -2.86 13.37 -13.59
C ILE A 291 -3.89 12.45 -14.24
N ARG A 292 -4.50 12.85 -15.35
CA ARG A 292 -5.44 12.00 -16.10
C ARG A 292 -4.80 10.68 -16.54
N ASN A 293 -3.53 10.69 -16.95
CA ASN A 293 -2.80 9.47 -17.29
C ASN A 293 -2.44 8.58 -16.07
N LEU A 294 -2.20 9.18 -14.90
CA LEU A 294 -2.01 8.48 -13.62
C LEU A 294 -3.28 7.71 -13.22
N PHE A 295 -4.45 8.32 -13.38
CA PHE A 295 -5.74 7.66 -13.13
C PHE A 295 -5.96 6.40 -13.98
N LEU A 296 -5.38 6.37 -15.17
CA LEU A 296 -5.49 5.26 -16.10
C LEU A 296 -4.45 4.16 -15.86
N GLY A 297 -3.52 4.37 -14.93
CA GLY A 297 -2.37 3.47 -14.73
C GLY A 297 -1.41 3.48 -15.91
N GLY A 298 -1.39 4.54 -16.72
CA GLY A 298 -0.57 4.64 -17.93
C GLY A 298 0.93 4.46 -17.68
N GLN A 299 1.42 4.72 -16.47
CA GLN A 299 2.83 4.56 -16.10
C GLN A 299 3.28 3.10 -16.01
N VAL A 300 2.42 2.18 -15.57
CA VAL A 300 2.74 0.75 -15.42
C VAL A 300 2.92 0.10 -16.80
N ILE A 301 2.19 0.60 -17.79
CA ILE A 301 2.12 0.09 -19.15
C ILE A 301 3.12 0.81 -20.06
N GLY A 302 3.25 2.13 -19.85
CA GLY A 302 3.95 3.09 -20.71
C GLY A 302 5.47 3.14 -20.57
N GLY A 303 6.00 2.88 -19.38
CA GLY A 303 7.42 3.10 -19.09
C GLY A 303 7.99 2.17 -18.03
N VAL A 304 9.33 2.19 -17.91
CA VAL A 304 10.09 1.48 -16.88
C VAL A 304 10.57 2.53 -15.87
N GLY A 305 10.38 2.28 -14.57
CA GLY A 305 10.78 3.23 -13.53
C GLY A 305 9.74 4.30 -13.14
N GLY A 306 8.49 4.20 -13.61
CA GLY A 306 7.37 5.04 -13.14
C GLY A 306 7.00 4.83 -11.67
N VAL A 307 6.17 5.71 -11.10
CA VAL A 307 5.69 5.63 -9.72
C VAL A 307 4.27 5.05 -9.70
N VAL A 308 4.14 3.82 -9.17
CA VAL A 308 2.85 3.13 -9.09
C VAL A 308 2.20 3.41 -7.75
N LEU A 309 1.14 4.22 -7.75
CA LEU A 309 0.41 4.61 -6.53
C LEU A 309 -0.73 3.65 -6.18
N GLY A 310 -1.18 2.82 -7.13
CA GLY A 310 -2.26 1.86 -6.95
C GLY A 310 -2.50 1.02 -8.22
N ALA A 311 -3.23 -0.09 -8.09
CA ALA A 311 -3.58 -0.90 -9.25
C ALA A 311 -4.71 -0.23 -10.07
N PRO A 312 -4.72 -0.32 -11.41
CA PRO A 312 -5.75 0.35 -12.24
C PRO A 312 -7.20 -0.03 -11.90
N ARG A 313 -7.43 -1.23 -11.35
CA ARG A 313 -8.75 -1.67 -10.89
C ARG A 313 -9.19 -0.92 -9.62
N GLU A 314 -8.27 -0.71 -8.68
CA GLU A 314 -8.51 -0.01 -7.40
C GLU A 314 -8.72 1.48 -7.62
N ILE A 315 -7.93 2.10 -8.51
CA ILE A 315 -8.10 3.51 -8.88
C ILE A 315 -9.50 3.79 -9.42
N ARG A 316 -10.10 2.84 -10.14
CA ARG A 316 -11.45 2.99 -10.70
C ARG A 316 -12.56 2.78 -9.66
N ALA A 317 -12.30 2.02 -8.61
CA ALA A 317 -13.29 1.67 -7.60
C ALA A 317 -13.28 2.61 -6.39
N GLU A 318 -12.11 3.17 -6.03
CA GLU A 318 -11.90 3.82 -4.73
C GLU A 318 -11.59 5.31 -4.83
N SER A 319 -12.51 6.16 -4.36
CA SER A 319 -12.36 7.63 -4.32
C SER A 319 -11.18 8.09 -3.45
N ILE A 320 -10.84 7.33 -2.40
CA ILE A 320 -9.69 7.62 -1.53
C ILE A 320 -8.37 7.39 -2.28
N VAL A 321 -8.29 6.35 -3.13
CA VAL A 321 -7.10 6.11 -3.96
C VAL A 321 -6.99 7.20 -5.04
N GLN A 322 -8.13 7.60 -5.61
CA GLN A 322 -8.22 8.71 -6.56
C GLN A 322 -7.74 10.03 -5.96
N SER A 323 -8.19 10.37 -4.75
CA SER A 323 -7.80 11.60 -4.06
C SER A 323 -6.31 11.61 -3.71
N ARG A 324 -5.74 10.47 -3.30
CA ARG A 324 -4.29 10.32 -3.08
C ARG A 324 -3.48 10.56 -4.34
N ILE A 325 -3.95 10.08 -5.50
CA ILE A 325 -3.30 10.32 -6.79
C ILE A 325 -3.34 11.80 -7.14
N ILE A 326 -4.48 12.47 -6.94
CA ILE A 326 -4.61 13.91 -7.17
C ILE A 326 -3.68 14.68 -6.23
N ALA A 327 -3.69 14.36 -4.93
CA ALA A 327 -2.88 15.04 -3.93
C ALA A 327 -1.38 14.86 -4.19
N PHE A 328 -0.94 13.63 -4.50
CA PHE A 328 0.45 13.35 -4.87
C PHE A 328 0.85 14.06 -6.16
N GLY A 329 -0.03 14.08 -7.17
CA GLY A 329 0.17 14.87 -8.37
C GLY A 329 0.33 16.35 -8.01
N LEU A 330 -0.67 16.95 -7.41
CA LEU A 330 -0.67 18.38 -7.12
C LEU A 330 0.52 18.80 -6.23
N ALA A 331 0.88 18.02 -5.20
CA ALA A 331 2.03 18.30 -4.34
C ALA A 331 3.38 18.13 -5.06
N GLY A 332 3.55 17.05 -5.84
CA GLY A 332 4.80 16.79 -6.57
C GLY A 332 5.04 17.77 -7.72
N PHE A 333 3.98 18.17 -8.42
CA PHE A 333 4.06 19.03 -9.61
C PHE A 333 4.02 20.53 -9.26
N ALA A 334 3.16 20.96 -8.33
CA ALA A 334 3.07 22.37 -7.99
C ALA A 334 4.32 22.87 -7.27
N GLY A 335 4.93 22.07 -6.37
CA GLY A 335 6.08 22.53 -5.58
C GLY A 335 7.29 22.95 -6.43
N TYR A 336 7.68 22.10 -7.39
CA TYR A 336 8.82 22.36 -8.28
C TYR A 336 8.51 23.46 -9.30
N SER A 337 7.35 23.40 -9.96
CA SER A 337 6.98 24.40 -10.97
C SER A 337 6.72 25.79 -10.39
N VAL A 338 6.13 25.88 -9.19
CA VAL A 338 5.93 27.16 -8.50
C VAL A 338 7.27 27.77 -8.05
N LEU A 339 8.22 26.95 -7.58
CA LEU A 339 9.55 27.46 -7.24
C LEU A 339 10.26 28.05 -8.47
N LEU A 340 10.27 27.33 -9.60
CA LEU A 340 10.82 27.84 -10.86
C LEU A 340 10.11 29.12 -11.32
N LEU A 341 8.79 29.19 -11.15
CA LEU A 341 8.01 30.38 -11.46
C LEU A 341 8.38 31.55 -10.54
N ILE A 342 8.55 31.32 -9.23
CA ILE A 342 9.00 32.35 -8.28
C ILE A 342 10.39 32.84 -8.67
N MET A 343 11.35 31.95 -8.88
CA MET A 343 12.70 32.34 -9.30
C MET A 343 12.64 33.12 -10.63
N GLN A 344 11.76 32.73 -11.56
CA GLN A 344 11.60 33.42 -12.83
C GLN A 344 11.04 34.82 -12.65
N VAL A 345 9.99 34.97 -11.83
CA VAL A 345 9.39 36.27 -11.53
C VAL A 345 10.40 37.18 -10.80
N TYR A 346 11.21 36.63 -9.88
CA TYR A 346 12.26 37.39 -9.19
C TYR A 346 13.34 37.94 -10.13
N LYS A 347 13.66 37.23 -11.20
CA LYS A 347 14.63 37.70 -12.21
C LYS A 347 14.05 38.80 -13.09
N GLU A 348 12.82 38.63 -13.57
CA GLU A 348 12.22 39.53 -14.56
C GLU A 348 11.68 40.82 -13.94
N TRP A 349 11.34 40.77 -12.66
CA TRP A 349 10.78 41.89 -11.92
C TRP A 349 11.64 42.23 -10.71
N ALA A 350 12.95 42.04 -10.82
CA ALA A 350 13.89 42.29 -9.72
C ALA A 350 13.72 43.69 -9.13
N GLU A 351 13.59 44.72 -9.99
CA GLU A 351 13.36 46.12 -9.61
C GLU A 351 12.07 46.37 -8.79
N LEU A 352 11.09 45.47 -8.87
CA LEU A 352 9.82 45.57 -8.12
C LEU A 352 9.84 44.77 -6.82
N MET A 353 10.89 43.98 -6.56
CA MET A 353 10.96 43.10 -5.41
C MET A 353 11.59 43.80 -4.20
N PRO A 354 11.08 43.57 -2.97
CA PRO A 354 11.49 44.28 -1.76
C PRO A 354 12.94 44.02 -1.28
N TYR A 355 13.78 43.36 -2.06
CA TYR A 355 15.17 43.04 -1.69
C TYR A 355 16.22 43.15 -2.82
N SER A 356 15.90 43.70 -4.01
CA SER A 356 16.93 43.89 -5.05
C SER A 356 18.04 44.84 -4.60
N ASP A 357 17.66 45.86 -3.84
CA ASP A 357 18.57 46.94 -3.42
C ASP A 357 19.11 46.73 -1.99
N SER A 358 18.62 45.71 -1.26
CA SER A 358 18.90 45.50 0.17
C SER A 358 19.95 44.41 0.45
N ILE A 359 20.39 43.69 -0.58
CA ILE A 359 21.63 42.90 -0.51
C ILE A 359 22.77 43.91 -0.74
N GLY A 360 23.06 44.75 0.26
CA GLY A 360 24.03 45.85 0.18
C GLY A 360 25.47 45.43 -0.13
N PHE A 361 25.73 44.16 -0.45
CA PHE A 361 27.02 43.53 -0.67
C PHE A 361 27.21 42.91 -2.08
N LEU A 362 26.15 42.81 -2.92
CA LEU A 362 26.23 42.35 -4.33
C LEU A 362 25.76 43.45 -5.29
N THR A 363 26.19 43.40 -6.56
CA THR A 363 25.63 44.25 -7.62
C THR A 363 24.34 43.64 -8.19
N GLY A 364 23.46 44.43 -8.82
CA GLY A 364 22.21 43.94 -9.40
C GLY A 364 22.44 42.83 -10.43
N ASP A 365 23.51 42.93 -11.22
CA ASP A 365 23.89 41.94 -12.23
C ASP A 365 24.39 40.62 -11.63
N GLN A 366 25.10 40.67 -10.50
CA GLN A 366 25.51 39.47 -9.75
C GLN A 366 24.31 38.72 -9.18
N VAL A 367 23.32 39.44 -8.63
CA VAL A 367 22.08 38.84 -8.11
C VAL A 367 21.30 38.16 -9.22
N GLU A 368 21.22 38.79 -10.41
CA GLU A 368 20.59 38.18 -11.58
C GLU A 368 21.32 36.91 -12.02
N LEU A 369 22.65 36.96 -12.11
CA LEU A 369 23.48 35.83 -12.55
C LEU A 369 23.36 34.63 -11.59
N LEU A 370 23.37 34.86 -10.26
CA LEU A 370 23.14 33.83 -9.24
C LEU A 370 21.75 33.20 -9.36
N LEU A 371 20.71 34.01 -9.59
CA LEU A 371 19.35 33.50 -9.79
C LEU A 371 19.23 32.68 -11.08
N LEU A 372 19.89 33.10 -12.15
CA LEU A 372 19.94 32.36 -13.41
C LEU A 372 20.64 31.01 -13.21
N GLU A 373 21.83 31.00 -12.62
CA GLU A 373 22.57 29.75 -12.38
C GLU A 373 21.77 28.79 -11.49
N GLY A 374 21.18 29.29 -10.39
CA GLY A 374 20.29 28.52 -9.54
C GLY A 374 19.16 27.86 -10.32
N LYS A 375 18.44 28.61 -11.18
CA LYS A 375 17.38 28.03 -12.03
C LYS A 375 17.89 26.93 -12.94
N TRP A 376 19.04 27.13 -13.59
CA TRP A 376 19.61 26.16 -14.51
C TRP A 376 20.06 24.89 -13.79
N ASN A 377 20.57 24.99 -12.55
CA ASN A 377 20.83 23.85 -11.68
C ASN A 377 19.56 23.02 -11.39
N PHE A 378 18.45 23.68 -11.03
CA PHE A 378 17.16 23.01 -10.83
C PHE A 378 16.62 22.36 -12.11
N ILE A 379 16.68 23.07 -13.24
CA ILE A 379 16.23 22.58 -14.55
C ILE A 379 17.02 21.36 -14.99
N ALA A 380 18.36 21.43 -14.94
CA ALA A 380 19.25 20.35 -15.35
C ALA A 380 19.05 19.09 -14.48
N ALA A 381 18.88 19.25 -13.16
CA ALA A 381 18.60 18.14 -12.26
C ALA A 381 17.30 17.41 -12.63
N GLY A 382 16.21 18.15 -12.87
CA GLY A 382 14.93 17.56 -13.30
C GLY A 382 14.99 16.90 -14.68
N GLN A 383 15.68 17.54 -15.62
CA GLN A 383 15.87 17.03 -16.98
C GLN A 383 16.76 15.79 -17.04
N GLY A 384 17.78 15.69 -16.19
CA GLY A 384 18.63 14.50 -16.08
C GLY A 384 17.83 13.26 -15.67
N ILE A 385 16.97 13.39 -14.66
CA ILE A 385 16.10 12.30 -14.21
C ILE A 385 15.04 11.95 -15.27
N PHE A 386 14.52 12.96 -15.96
CA PHE A 386 13.62 12.76 -17.10
C PHE A 386 14.30 11.95 -18.22
N ILE A 387 15.50 12.32 -18.68
CA ILE A 387 16.21 11.61 -19.75
C ILE A 387 16.47 10.16 -19.35
N LEU A 388 16.95 9.93 -18.12
CA LEU A 388 17.23 8.58 -17.63
C LEU A 388 15.98 7.70 -17.70
N THR A 389 14.84 8.20 -17.22
CA THR A 389 13.59 7.43 -17.24
C THR A 389 12.95 7.34 -18.62
N TRP A 390 13.06 8.38 -19.45
CA TRP A 390 12.58 8.42 -20.82
C TRP A 390 13.33 7.40 -21.69
N LEU A 391 14.67 7.34 -21.62
CA LEU A 391 15.47 6.36 -22.36
C LEU A 391 15.05 4.92 -22.04
N LEU A 392 14.82 4.61 -20.77
CA LEU A 392 14.30 3.31 -20.34
C LEU A 392 12.87 3.05 -20.87
N SER A 393 12.05 4.11 -20.92
CA SER A 393 10.66 4.06 -21.39
C SER A 393 10.54 3.75 -22.88
N ILE A 394 11.42 4.26 -23.75
CA ILE A 394 11.37 4.07 -25.22
C ILE A 394 11.22 2.60 -25.62
N SER A 395 11.86 1.68 -24.88
CA SER A 395 11.78 0.23 -25.10
C SER A 395 10.35 -0.32 -25.16
N ARG A 396 9.38 0.33 -24.47
CA ARG A 396 7.97 -0.09 -24.39
C ARG A 396 7.05 0.56 -25.42
N TRP A 397 7.56 1.41 -26.33
CA TRP A 397 6.74 2.12 -27.33
C TRP A 397 5.87 1.18 -28.18
N ARG A 398 6.41 0.00 -28.56
CA ARG A 398 5.68 -1.02 -29.33
C ARG A 398 4.56 -1.66 -28.51
N THR A 399 4.84 -2.03 -27.26
CA THR A 399 3.89 -2.68 -26.34
C THR A 399 2.65 -1.81 -26.09
N VAL A 400 2.86 -0.53 -25.81
CA VAL A 400 1.79 0.48 -25.63
C VAL A 400 0.88 0.58 -26.86
N GLY A 401 1.41 0.23 -28.04
CA GLY A 401 0.67 0.29 -29.27
C GLY A 401 -0.33 -0.82 -29.52
N ILE A 402 -0.08 -1.97 -28.91
CA ILE A 402 -0.88 -3.18 -29.07
C ILE A 402 -1.95 -3.24 -27.96
N THR A 403 -1.69 -2.63 -26.80
CA THR A 403 -2.65 -2.55 -25.70
C THR A 403 -3.84 -1.65 -26.07
N LYS A 404 -4.99 -2.25 -26.37
CA LYS A 404 -6.27 -1.56 -26.42
C LYS A 404 -6.74 -1.32 -24.99
N PHE A 405 -6.98 -0.06 -24.65
CA PHE A 405 -7.52 0.30 -23.35
C PHE A 405 -9.05 0.16 -23.40
N ASP A 406 -9.63 -0.64 -22.51
CA ASP A 406 -11.08 -0.73 -22.33
C ASP A 406 -11.51 0.37 -21.35
N LEU A 407 -11.84 1.55 -21.89
CA LEU A 407 -12.05 2.76 -21.12
C LEU A 407 -13.49 3.29 -21.10
N ALA A 408 -14.43 2.55 -21.68
CA ALA A 408 -15.85 2.86 -21.58
C ALA A 408 -16.69 1.61 -21.31
N PRO A 409 -16.73 1.09 -20.07
CA PRO A 409 -17.80 0.21 -19.63
C PRO A 409 -19.14 0.95 -19.60
N GLU A 410 -19.12 2.28 -19.45
CA GLU A 410 -20.30 3.11 -19.24
C GLU A 410 -21.18 3.24 -20.50
N GLU A 411 -20.59 3.26 -21.69
CA GLU A 411 -21.35 3.15 -22.96
C GLU A 411 -21.95 1.75 -23.18
N ARG A 412 -21.46 0.71 -22.48
CA ARG A 412 -22.18 -0.57 -22.34
C ARG A 412 -23.18 -0.55 -21.18
N ARG A 413 -22.99 0.27 -20.15
CA ARG A 413 -23.94 0.48 -19.01
C ARG A 413 -25.19 1.26 -19.37
N SER A 414 -25.16 2.12 -20.39
CA SER A 414 -26.39 2.79 -20.84
C SER A 414 -27.40 1.81 -21.45
N GLY A 415 -26.95 0.62 -21.87
CA GLY A 415 -27.80 -0.53 -22.21
C GLY A 415 -27.90 -1.60 -21.12
N ALA A 416 -26.88 -1.74 -20.25
CA ALA A 416 -26.90 -2.70 -19.16
C ALA A 416 -27.63 -2.12 -17.94
N VAL A 417 -28.91 -2.48 -17.87
CA VAL A 417 -29.82 -2.44 -16.71
C VAL A 417 -29.09 -2.12 -15.40
N ARG A 418 -29.35 -0.93 -14.85
CA ARG A 418 -29.18 -0.69 -13.41
C ARG A 418 -29.88 -1.83 -12.69
N THR A 419 -29.11 -2.72 -12.07
CA THR A 419 -29.61 -3.83 -11.25
C THR A 419 -30.30 -3.26 -10.03
N ASN A 420 -31.54 -2.83 -10.21
CA ASN A 420 -32.51 -2.71 -9.14
C ASN A 420 -32.81 -4.12 -8.60
N ASP A 421 -33.18 -4.19 -7.32
CA ASP A 421 -33.63 -5.39 -6.64
C ASP A 421 -34.71 -6.15 -7.43
N GLY A 422 -34.64 -7.49 -7.40
CA GLY A 422 -35.62 -8.38 -8.05
C GLY A 422 -35.09 -9.24 -9.21
N ASN A 423 -33.76 -9.39 -9.37
CA ASN A 423 -33.20 -10.34 -10.34
C ASN A 423 -33.00 -11.73 -9.73
N TRP A 424 -33.75 -12.71 -10.23
CA TRP A 424 -33.67 -14.11 -9.79
C TRP A 424 -32.27 -14.72 -9.86
N ILE A 425 -31.40 -14.26 -10.78
CA ILE A 425 -30.03 -14.76 -10.92
C ILE A 425 -29.19 -14.38 -9.69
N ARG A 426 -29.31 -13.12 -9.26
CA ARG A 426 -28.65 -12.63 -8.05
C ARG A 426 -29.18 -13.37 -6.83
N ASP A 427 -30.51 -13.51 -6.73
CA ASP A 427 -31.15 -14.21 -5.62
C ASP A 427 -30.72 -15.67 -5.52
N TYR A 428 -30.58 -16.35 -6.67
CA TYR A 428 -30.07 -17.72 -6.74
C TYR A 428 -28.62 -17.84 -6.26
N VAL A 429 -27.73 -16.96 -6.73
CA VAL A 429 -26.31 -16.93 -6.30
C VAL A 429 -26.20 -16.64 -4.81
N MET A 430 -26.92 -15.63 -4.31
CA MET A 430 -26.92 -15.28 -2.89
C MET A 430 -27.55 -16.38 -2.03
N GLN A 431 -28.62 -17.03 -2.49
CA GLN A 431 -29.23 -18.15 -1.76
C GLN A 431 -28.29 -19.36 -1.69
N ALA A 432 -27.61 -19.70 -2.80
CA ALA A 432 -26.61 -20.76 -2.84
C ALA A 432 -25.45 -20.47 -1.87
N ALA A 433 -24.94 -19.24 -1.85
CA ALA A 433 -23.88 -18.82 -0.94
C ALA A 433 -24.33 -18.88 0.53
N ARG A 434 -25.51 -18.32 0.87
CA ARG A 434 -26.08 -18.37 2.23
C ARG A 434 -26.35 -19.80 2.73
N GLN A 435 -26.66 -20.72 1.81
CA GLN A 435 -26.87 -22.13 2.15
C GLN A 435 -25.57 -22.94 2.30
N ASP A 436 -24.39 -22.35 2.00
CA ASP A 436 -23.09 -23.01 1.90
C ASP A 436 -23.07 -24.16 0.84
N ASP A 437 -23.81 -23.98 -0.26
CA ASP A 437 -23.86 -24.93 -1.39
C ASP A 437 -22.84 -24.53 -2.49
N LEU A 438 -21.58 -24.94 -2.28
CA LEU A 438 -20.49 -24.78 -3.26
C LEU A 438 -20.81 -25.47 -4.60
N GLY A 439 -21.54 -26.58 -4.55
CA GLY A 439 -21.93 -27.32 -5.74
C GLY A 439 -22.89 -26.52 -6.62
N ALA A 440 -23.83 -25.76 -6.04
CA ALA A 440 -24.69 -24.84 -6.78
C ALA A 440 -23.90 -23.67 -7.40
N LEU A 441 -22.97 -23.07 -6.67
CA LEU A 441 -22.16 -21.95 -7.18
C LEU A 441 -21.28 -22.36 -8.37
N ARG A 442 -20.65 -23.54 -8.32
CA ARG A 442 -19.85 -24.07 -9.44
C ARG A 442 -20.71 -24.42 -10.64
N ARG A 443 -21.83 -25.12 -10.43
CA ARG A 443 -22.81 -25.40 -11.50
C ARG A 443 -23.27 -24.13 -12.20
N PHE A 444 -23.50 -23.05 -11.46
CA PHE A 444 -23.88 -21.76 -12.05
C PHE A 444 -22.78 -21.14 -12.94
N GLN A 445 -21.51 -21.36 -12.59
CA GLN A 445 -20.38 -20.87 -13.37
C GLN A 445 -20.22 -21.63 -14.69
N ASP A 446 -20.36 -22.95 -14.65
CA ASP A 446 -20.08 -23.83 -15.79
C ASP A 446 -21.28 -24.01 -16.72
N ASN A 447 -22.50 -24.04 -16.18
CA ASN A 447 -23.69 -24.28 -16.98
C ASN A 447 -24.01 -23.09 -17.89
N PRO A 448 -24.40 -23.34 -19.16
CA PRO A 448 -24.94 -22.30 -20.02
C PRO A 448 -26.32 -21.87 -19.49
N ILE A 449 -26.49 -20.57 -19.28
CA ILE A 449 -27.76 -19.98 -18.82
C ILE A 449 -28.18 -18.92 -19.85
N GLU A 450 -29.43 -18.98 -20.29
CA GLU A 450 -30.02 -17.99 -21.19
C GLU A 450 -30.34 -16.69 -20.44
N ALA A 451 -29.38 -15.76 -20.40
CA ALA A 451 -29.53 -14.43 -19.81
C ALA A 451 -28.68 -13.41 -20.59
N ASP A 452 -28.83 -12.12 -20.26
CA ASP A 452 -27.91 -11.09 -20.75
C ASP A 452 -26.47 -11.45 -20.35
N GLU A 453 -25.57 -11.53 -21.33
CA GLU A 453 -24.18 -11.92 -21.15
C GLU A 453 -23.44 -11.00 -20.18
N SER A 454 -23.80 -9.70 -20.16
CA SER A 454 -23.17 -8.72 -19.28
C SER A 454 -23.48 -8.99 -17.80
N LEU A 455 -24.75 -9.29 -17.50
CA LEU A 455 -25.25 -9.61 -16.18
C LEU A 455 -24.78 -11.01 -15.73
N LEU A 456 -24.79 -11.98 -16.65
CA LEU A 456 -24.29 -13.32 -16.36
C LEU A 456 -22.80 -13.29 -16.02
N ARG A 457 -22.00 -12.49 -16.72
CA ARG A 457 -20.58 -12.31 -16.42
C ARG A 457 -20.35 -11.72 -15.03
N LEU A 458 -21.15 -10.72 -14.65
CA LEU A 458 -21.10 -10.11 -13.32
C LEU A 458 -21.44 -11.13 -12.23
N GLU A 459 -22.59 -11.79 -12.34
CA GLU A 459 -23.07 -12.73 -11.32
C GLU A 459 -22.19 -13.99 -11.25
N ARG A 460 -21.57 -14.42 -12.36
CA ARG A 460 -20.53 -15.47 -12.33
C ARG A 460 -19.28 -14.99 -11.60
N GLY A 461 -18.92 -13.72 -11.74
CA GLY A 461 -17.85 -13.09 -10.93
C GLY A 461 -18.18 -13.12 -9.44
N ARG A 462 -19.43 -12.81 -9.06
CA ARG A 462 -19.91 -12.89 -7.68
C ARG A 462 -19.94 -14.33 -7.14
N ALA A 463 -20.39 -15.29 -7.95
CA ALA A 463 -20.36 -16.71 -7.59
C ALA A 463 -18.92 -17.19 -7.32
N LYS A 464 -17.94 -16.80 -8.15
CA LYS A 464 -16.50 -17.09 -7.93
C LYS A 464 -15.98 -16.46 -6.65
N MET A 465 -16.36 -15.22 -6.39
CA MET A 465 -15.97 -14.48 -5.19
C MET A 465 -16.39 -15.25 -3.92
N PHE A 466 -17.67 -15.64 -3.82
CA PHE A 466 -18.15 -16.40 -2.65
C PHE A 466 -17.64 -17.83 -2.61
N GLU A 467 -17.50 -18.51 -3.75
CA GLU A 467 -16.91 -19.86 -3.80
C GLU A 467 -15.49 -19.86 -3.20
N TYR A 468 -14.61 -18.97 -3.67
CA TYR A 468 -13.25 -18.91 -3.17
C TYR A 468 -13.19 -18.50 -1.69
N ALA A 469 -14.03 -17.56 -1.26
CA ALA A 469 -14.07 -17.12 0.14
C ALA A 469 -14.51 -18.25 1.09
N MET A 470 -15.58 -18.99 0.76
CA MET A 470 -16.07 -20.10 1.57
C MET A 470 -15.11 -21.29 1.64
N ARG A 471 -14.23 -21.45 0.64
CA ARG A 471 -13.14 -22.44 0.64
C ARG A 471 -11.90 -21.97 1.40
N GLY A 472 -11.86 -20.70 1.82
CA GLY A 472 -10.70 -20.07 2.45
C GLY A 472 -9.59 -19.68 1.48
N LEU A 473 -9.85 -19.67 0.16
CA LEU A 473 -8.91 -19.30 -0.90
C LEU A 473 -8.82 -17.77 -1.06
N TRP A 474 -8.36 -17.10 0.00
CA TRP A 474 -8.49 -15.66 0.20
C TRP A 474 -7.84 -14.78 -0.89
N PRO A 475 -6.63 -15.02 -1.40
CA PRO A 475 -6.06 -14.21 -2.48
C PRO A 475 -6.91 -14.25 -3.77
N ASN A 476 -7.44 -15.42 -4.12
CA ASN A 476 -8.29 -15.59 -5.30
C ASN A 476 -9.67 -14.94 -5.07
N ALA A 477 -10.20 -15.05 -3.85
CA ALA A 477 -11.44 -14.39 -3.45
C ALA A 477 -11.33 -12.86 -3.51
N ILE A 478 -10.23 -12.28 -3.01
CA ILE A 478 -9.94 -10.85 -3.07
C ILE A 478 -9.81 -10.39 -4.52
N GLU A 479 -9.13 -11.16 -5.39
CA GLU A 479 -9.03 -10.78 -6.80
C GLU A 479 -10.42 -10.79 -7.46
N ALA A 480 -11.22 -11.84 -7.24
CA ALA A 480 -12.59 -11.91 -7.73
C ALA A 480 -13.43 -10.73 -7.22
N ALA A 481 -13.36 -10.41 -5.93
CA ALA A 481 -14.04 -9.28 -5.31
C ALA A 481 -13.62 -7.92 -5.90
N LYS A 482 -12.32 -7.71 -6.12
CA LYS A 482 -11.83 -6.50 -6.80
C LYS A 482 -12.35 -6.39 -8.23
N THR A 483 -12.53 -7.53 -8.92
CA THR A 483 -13.11 -7.52 -10.27
C THR A 483 -14.61 -7.24 -10.27
N THR A 484 -15.38 -7.80 -9.33
CA THR A 484 -16.82 -7.52 -9.20
C THR A 484 -17.05 -6.07 -8.78
N LEU A 485 -16.31 -5.57 -7.79
CA LEU A 485 -16.36 -4.18 -7.34
C LEU A 485 -16.02 -3.20 -8.46
N ALA A 486 -14.97 -3.48 -9.25
CA ALA A 486 -14.61 -2.66 -10.40
C ALA A 486 -15.66 -2.70 -11.52
N GLN A 487 -16.35 -3.84 -11.73
CA GLN A 487 -17.46 -3.94 -12.68
C GLN A 487 -18.69 -3.16 -12.21
N GLN A 488 -18.92 -3.10 -10.90
CA GLN A 488 -19.97 -2.29 -10.26
C GLN A 488 -19.58 -0.82 -10.07
N GLY A 489 -18.34 -0.43 -10.38
CA GLY A 489 -17.89 0.95 -10.31
C GLY A 489 -17.77 1.45 -8.87
N GLY A 490 -17.40 0.55 -7.95
CA GLY A 490 -17.27 0.85 -6.52
C GLY A 490 -18.55 0.66 -5.71
N ASN A 491 -19.69 0.34 -6.34
CA ASN A 491 -20.99 0.21 -5.67
C ASN A 491 -21.38 -1.26 -5.46
N ASP A 492 -20.66 -1.98 -4.59
CA ASP A 492 -21.00 -3.34 -4.14
C ASP A 492 -20.40 -3.59 -2.74
N ASP A 493 -21.23 -3.44 -1.70
CA ASP A 493 -20.79 -3.49 -0.30
C ASP A 493 -20.34 -4.89 0.11
N ASN A 494 -21.01 -5.95 -0.38
CA ASN A 494 -20.59 -7.33 -0.19
C ASN A 494 -19.18 -7.58 -0.74
N ALA A 495 -18.86 -7.03 -1.91
CA ALA A 495 -17.52 -7.17 -2.48
C ALA A 495 -16.46 -6.42 -1.65
N ARG A 496 -16.79 -5.25 -1.10
CA ARG A 496 -15.90 -4.47 -0.22
C ARG A 496 -15.66 -5.16 1.11
N MET A 497 -16.73 -5.58 1.78
CA MET A 497 -16.66 -6.34 3.03
C MET A 497 -15.84 -7.61 2.83
N LEU A 498 -16.03 -8.35 1.72
CA LEU A 498 -15.24 -9.54 1.45
C LEU A 498 -13.75 -9.24 1.20
N ILE A 499 -13.40 -8.09 0.59
CA ILE A 499 -12.00 -7.63 0.49
C ILE A 499 -11.42 -7.36 1.88
N ALA A 500 -12.18 -6.69 2.77
CA ALA A 500 -11.77 -6.43 4.14
C ALA A 500 -11.53 -7.73 4.91
N VAL A 501 -12.52 -8.63 4.94
CA VAL A 501 -12.43 -9.96 5.57
C VAL A 501 -11.26 -10.77 5.00
N GLY A 502 -11.04 -10.73 3.68
CA GLY A 502 -9.90 -11.39 3.06
C GLY A 502 -8.54 -10.83 3.49
N HIS A 503 -8.46 -9.53 3.76
CA HIS A 503 -7.28 -8.89 4.33
C HIS A 503 -7.06 -9.28 5.80
N ILE A 504 -8.11 -9.40 6.61
CA ILE A 504 -8.05 -9.91 8.00
C ILE A 504 -7.52 -11.35 8.00
N ALA A 505 -8.12 -12.22 7.17
CA ALA A 505 -7.69 -13.60 6.98
C ALA A 505 -6.23 -13.71 6.55
N SER A 506 -5.79 -12.82 5.65
CA SER A 506 -4.40 -12.74 5.16
C SER A 506 -3.44 -12.01 6.11
N ARG A 507 -3.88 -11.66 7.32
CA ARG A 507 -3.07 -10.99 8.35
C ARG A 507 -2.57 -9.60 7.95
N ARG A 508 -3.39 -8.85 7.21
CA ARG A 508 -3.14 -7.47 6.77
C ARG A 508 -4.22 -6.53 7.31
N LEU A 509 -4.22 -6.33 8.62
CA LEU A 509 -5.27 -5.57 9.34
C LEU A 509 -5.39 -4.12 8.84
N ASP A 510 -4.27 -3.43 8.61
CA ASP A 510 -4.25 -2.07 8.05
C ASP A 510 -4.97 -1.97 6.69
N ALA A 511 -4.78 -2.97 5.83
CA ALA A 511 -5.40 -3.00 4.51
C ALA A 511 -6.90 -3.30 4.60
N SER A 512 -7.33 -4.04 5.63
CA SER A 512 -8.74 -4.28 5.92
C SER A 512 -9.44 -2.98 6.31
N LYS A 513 -8.89 -2.25 7.30
CA LYS A 513 -9.45 -0.96 7.76
C LYS A 513 -9.57 0.05 6.62
N MET A 514 -8.60 0.07 5.69
CA MET A 514 -8.68 0.91 4.50
C MET A 514 -9.85 0.52 3.57
N ALA A 515 -10.12 -0.79 3.40
CA ALA A 515 -11.20 -1.26 2.54
C ALA A 515 -12.59 -0.93 3.09
N LEU A 516 -12.74 -0.82 4.42
CA LEU A 516 -14.00 -0.49 5.07
C LEU A 516 -14.36 1.00 4.99
N LYS A 517 -13.37 1.91 4.96
CA LYS A 517 -13.58 3.38 4.95
C LYS A 517 -14.42 3.92 3.79
N GLY A 518 -14.59 3.15 2.71
CA GLY A 518 -15.40 3.52 1.55
C GLY A 518 -16.87 3.10 1.65
N LEU A 519 -17.24 2.31 2.66
CA LEU A 519 -18.61 1.86 2.89
C LEU A 519 -19.44 3.03 3.44
N LEU A 520 -20.60 3.27 2.84
CA LEU A 520 -21.62 4.10 3.45
C LEU A 520 -22.35 3.18 4.44
N MET A 521 -22.10 3.37 5.73
CA MET A 521 -22.84 2.63 6.75
C MET A 521 -24.28 3.16 6.72
N GLU A 522 -25.21 2.34 6.24
CA GLU A 522 -26.63 2.59 6.51
C GLU A 522 -26.86 2.25 7.98
N ASP A 523 -27.65 3.07 8.69
CA ASP A 523 -27.85 2.96 10.16
C ASP A 523 -28.45 1.61 10.64
N GLU A 524 -28.74 0.67 9.73
CA GLU A 524 -29.36 -0.65 9.98
C GLU A 524 -28.43 -1.85 9.68
N GLU A 525 -27.20 -1.65 9.18
CA GLU A 525 -26.26 -2.76 8.86
C GLU A 525 -25.10 -2.89 9.88
N ASP A 526 -25.17 -3.91 10.74
CA ASP A 526 -24.16 -4.20 11.78
C ASP A 526 -22.91 -4.94 11.26
N GLU A 527 -22.99 -5.59 10.10
CA GLU A 527 -21.90 -6.39 9.50
C GLU A 527 -20.57 -5.62 9.33
N PRO A 528 -20.52 -4.41 8.73
CA PRO A 528 -19.27 -3.67 8.54
C PRO A 528 -18.59 -3.30 9.86
N GLU A 529 -19.37 -2.93 10.87
CA GLU A 529 -18.88 -2.58 12.21
C GLU A 529 -18.30 -3.80 12.92
N LEU A 530 -18.94 -4.97 12.80
CA LEU A 530 -18.40 -6.24 13.31
C LEU A 530 -17.06 -6.63 12.66
N ILE A 531 -16.91 -6.37 11.35
CA ILE A 531 -15.65 -6.62 10.64
C ILE A 531 -14.56 -5.66 11.13
N GLU A 532 -14.89 -4.40 11.38
CA GLU A 532 -13.98 -3.42 11.97
C GLU A 532 -13.57 -3.84 13.38
N PHE A 533 -14.53 -4.17 14.23
CA PHE A 533 -14.29 -4.68 15.59
C PHE A 533 -13.35 -5.88 15.59
N ILE A 534 -13.55 -6.86 14.70
CA ILE A 534 -12.66 -8.03 14.62
C ILE A 534 -11.26 -7.65 14.14
N SER A 535 -11.15 -6.69 13.21
CA SER A 535 -9.85 -6.16 12.78
C SER A 535 -9.08 -5.55 13.96
N GLU A 536 -9.77 -4.82 14.85
CA GLU A 536 -9.19 -4.24 16.07
C GLU A 536 -8.89 -5.29 17.14
N TRP A 537 -9.79 -6.25 17.32
CA TRP A 537 -9.63 -7.36 18.24
C TRP A 537 -8.38 -8.19 17.94
N MET A 538 -8.13 -8.44 16.65
CA MET A 538 -6.95 -9.18 16.17
C MET A 538 -5.66 -8.38 16.22
N ASP A 539 -5.73 -7.04 16.33
CA ASP A 539 -4.57 -6.16 16.40
C ASP A 539 -3.93 -6.28 17.80
N PRO A 540 -2.66 -6.72 17.92
CA PRO A 540 -1.99 -6.81 19.21
C PRO A 540 -1.70 -5.45 19.88
N TRP A 541 -1.86 -4.34 19.14
CA TRP A 541 -1.63 -2.98 19.64
C TRP A 541 -2.88 -2.31 20.21
N ALA A 542 -4.07 -2.83 19.89
CA ALA A 542 -5.31 -2.34 20.46
C ALA A 542 -5.37 -2.64 21.97
N ASP A 543 -6.00 -1.76 22.74
CA ASP A 543 -6.16 -1.99 24.19
C ASP A 543 -7.07 -3.21 24.45
N ARG A 544 -7.14 -3.66 25.70
CA ARG A 544 -8.15 -4.67 26.07
C ARG A 544 -9.52 -4.04 25.95
N VAL A 545 -10.40 -4.72 25.23
CA VAL A 545 -11.83 -4.36 25.16
C VAL A 545 -12.42 -4.62 26.54
N ASP A 546 -13.01 -3.59 27.11
CA ASP A 546 -13.68 -3.67 28.40
C ASP A 546 -15.09 -4.24 28.21
N GLU A 547 -15.71 -4.73 29.29
CA GLU A 547 -17.08 -5.27 29.21
C GLU A 547 -18.09 -4.22 28.74
N ASP A 548 -17.81 -2.94 28.97
CA ASP A 548 -18.61 -1.80 28.51
C ASP A 548 -18.60 -1.66 26.97
N ASP A 549 -17.47 -1.94 26.30
CA ASP A 549 -17.36 -1.91 24.83
C ASP A 549 -18.15 -3.06 24.17
N LEU A 550 -18.40 -4.14 24.91
CA LEU A 550 -19.14 -5.32 24.45
C LEU A 550 -20.65 -5.21 24.72
N TYR A 551 -21.09 -4.16 25.41
CA TYR A 551 -22.49 -3.94 25.77
C TYR A 551 -23.37 -3.69 24.54
N ASP A 552 -22.86 -2.94 23.55
CA ASP A 552 -23.59 -2.66 22.30
C ASP A 552 -23.79 -3.90 21.43
N TRP A 553 -23.04 -4.99 21.70
CA TRP A 553 -23.04 -6.22 20.92
C TRP A 553 -23.68 -7.41 21.67
N GLU A 554 -24.48 -7.13 22.70
CA GLU A 554 -25.19 -8.17 23.44
C GLU A 554 -26.13 -8.97 22.51
N ASN A 555 -25.99 -10.30 22.54
CA ASN A 555 -26.70 -11.26 21.69
C ASN A 555 -26.24 -11.33 20.23
N GLU A 556 -25.12 -10.71 19.86
CA GLU A 556 -24.54 -10.94 18.54
C GLU A 556 -23.75 -12.25 18.49
N SER A 557 -24.11 -13.11 17.53
CA SER A 557 -23.60 -14.48 17.46
C SER A 557 -22.10 -14.57 17.18
N THR A 558 -21.56 -13.60 16.43
CA THR A 558 -20.14 -13.49 16.14
C THR A 558 -19.33 -13.23 17.41
N ILE A 559 -19.80 -12.30 18.24
CA ILE A 559 -19.12 -11.89 19.48
C ILE A 559 -19.16 -13.02 20.52
N ASP A 560 -20.30 -13.67 20.69
CA ASP A 560 -20.42 -14.83 21.58
C ASP A 560 -19.52 -15.99 21.13
N GLN A 561 -19.38 -16.21 19.82
CA GLN A 561 -18.42 -17.18 19.29
C GLN A 561 -16.98 -16.81 19.67
N ILE A 562 -16.59 -15.55 19.56
CA ILE A 562 -15.25 -15.08 19.93
C ILE A 562 -14.98 -15.29 21.42
N LYS A 563 -15.94 -14.92 22.29
CA LYS A 563 -15.86 -15.17 23.74
C LYS A 563 -15.67 -16.66 24.02
N GLU A 564 -16.41 -17.52 23.33
CA GLU A 564 -16.25 -18.98 23.45
C GLU A 564 -14.87 -19.44 22.98
N LEU A 565 -14.39 -19.00 21.82
CA LEU A 565 -13.07 -19.38 21.30
C LEU A 565 -11.93 -18.93 22.24
N GLN A 566 -12.08 -17.79 22.93
CA GLN A 566 -11.15 -17.38 23.96
C GLN A 566 -11.19 -18.31 25.19
N SER A 567 -12.36 -18.65 25.70
CA SER A 567 -12.48 -19.63 26.79
C SER A 567 -11.89 -20.99 26.40
N LYS A 568 -12.11 -21.42 25.15
CA LYS A 568 -11.53 -22.65 24.59
C LYS A 568 -10.02 -22.61 24.49
N ILE A 569 -9.41 -21.47 24.12
CA ILE A 569 -7.95 -21.40 24.02
C ILE A 569 -7.28 -21.50 25.39
N GLU A 570 -7.91 -20.97 26.44
CA GLU A 570 -7.39 -21.05 27.81
C GLU A 570 -7.35 -22.49 28.33
N SER A 571 -8.35 -23.30 28.00
CA SER A 571 -8.56 -24.63 28.56
C SER A 571 -8.28 -25.77 27.57
N TRP A 572 -8.03 -25.46 26.29
CA TRP A 572 -8.08 -26.39 25.16
C TRP A 572 -9.39 -27.21 25.07
N ASP A 573 -10.49 -26.78 25.69
CA ASP A 573 -11.71 -27.58 25.69
C ASP A 573 -12.48 -27.46 24.36
N PRO A 574 -12.98 -28.57 23.79
CA PRO A 574 -13.69 -28.53 22.51
C PRO A 574 -15.19 -28.26 22.65
N VAL A 575 -15.75 -28.34 23.87
CA VAL A 575 -17.19 -28.21 24.13
C VAL A 575 -17.66 -26.79 23.82
N SER A 576 -18.79 -26.70 23.12
CA SER A 576 -19.39 -25.45 22.69
C SER A 576 -20.77 -25.27 23.30
N GLU A 577 -21.04 -24.08 23.81
CA GLU A 577 -22.34 -23.71 24.39
C GLU A 577 -23.17 -22.84 23.43
N ILE A 578 -22.55 -22.33 22.36
CA ILE A 578 -23.19 -21.45 21.36
C ILE A 578 -24.50 -22.02 20.80
N GLY A 579 -24.62 -23.35 20.71
CA GLY A 579 -25.81 -24.02 20.19
C GLY A 579 -27.06 -23.89 21.06
N HIS A 580 -26.89 -23.53 22.34
CA HIS A 580 -27.98 -23.26 23.28
C HIS A 580 -28.47 -21.80 23.19
N ILE A 581 -27.55 -20.87 22.91
CA ILE A 581 -27.82 -19.43 22.79
C ILE A 581 -28.38 -19.12 21.39
N HIS A 582 -27.65 -19.54 20.36
CA HIS A 582 -27.89 -19.18 18.97
C HIS A 582 -28.33 -20.37 18.11
N ARG A 583 -29.25 -20.12 17.18
CA ARG A 583 -29.76 -21.12 16.22
C ARG A 583 -29.55 -20.73 14.75
N ASN A 584 -28.72 -19.74 14.50
CA ASN A 584 -28.38 -19.23 13.17
C ASN A 584 -27.27 -20.07 12.49
N ARG A 585 -26.94 -19.72 11.24
CA ARG A 585 -25.95 -20.44 10.42
C ARG A 585 -24.52 -20.30 10.95
N LEU A 586 -24.19 -19.16 11.58
CA LEU A 586 -22.90 -18.96 12.23
C LEU A 586 -22.69 -19.99 13.34
N ALA A 587 -23.65 -20.12 14.27
CA ALA A 587 -23.61 -21.11 15.34
C ALA A 587 -23.53 -22.55 14.78
N HIS A 588 -24.25 -22.85 13.70
CA HIS A 588 -24.15 -24.16 13.03
C HIS A 588 -22.73 -24.46 12.55
N ASN A 589 -22.05 -23.52 11.90
CA ASN A 589 -20.67 -23.71 11.45
C ASN A 589 -19.66 -23.77 12.62
N ALA A 590 -19.86 -22.98 13.67
CA ALA A 590 -19.05 -23.04 14.89
C ALA A 590 -19.12 -24.42 15.58
N LEU A 591 -20.32 -25.01 15.61
CA LEU A 591 -20.54 -26.36 16.13
C LEU A 591 -19.88 -27.44 15.25
N ILE A 592 -19.85 -27.29 13.93
CA ILE A 592 -19.09 -28.18 13.03
C ILE A 592 -17.59 -28.15 13.35
N SER A 593 -17.03 -26.97 13.61
CA SER A 593 -15.64 -26.84 14.07
C SER A 593 -15.42 -27.58 15.40
N SER A 594 -16.39 -27.51 16.31
CA SER A 594 -16.36 -28.25 17.58
C SER A 594 -16.39 -29.78 17.37
N VAL A 595 -17.10 -30.29 16.36
CA VAL A 595 -16.98 -31.72 15.94
C VAL A 595 -15.53 -32.05 15.59
N ALA A 596 -14.85 -31.21 14.81
CA ALA A 596 -13.45 -31.44 14.42
C ALA A 596 -12.51 -31.51 15.64
N GLN A 597 -12.74 -30.65 16.63
CA GLN A 597 -11.97 -30.62 17.88
C GLN A 597 -12.26 -31.83 18.77
N LEU A 598 -13.53 -32.23 18.93
CA LEU A 598 -13.93 -33.45 19.64
C LEU A 598 -13.30 -34.69 19.01
N ARG A 599 -13.31 -34.78 17.67
CA ARG A 599 -12.60 -35.84 16.93
C ARG A 599 -11.12 -35.84 17.25
N ALA A 600 -10.46 -34.68 17.20
CA ALA A 600 -9.02 -34.57 17.50
C ALA A 600 -8.69 -35.01 18.94
N GLN A 601 -9.58 -34.74 19.89
CA GLN A 601 -9.44 -35.13 21.30
C GLN A 601 -10.00 -36.52 21.62
N ARG A 602 -10.30 -37.34 20.60
CA ARG A 602 -10.72 -38.74 20.73
C ARG A 602 -12.07 -38.95 21.45
N ARG A 603 -12.95 -37.94 21.43
CA ARG A 603 -14.33 -37.99 21.95
C ARG A 603 -15.30 -38.23 20.79
N MET A 604 -15.18 -39.40 20.15
CA MET A 604 -15.84 -39.69 18.87
C MET A 604 -17.34 -39.88 18.98
N ASP A 605 -17.81 -40.47 20.07
CA ASP A 605 -19.25 -40.69 20.30
C ASP A 605 -19.98 -39.33 20.44
N GLU A 606 -19.44 -38.45 21.28
CA GLU A 606 -19.96 -37.08 21.44
C GLU A 606 -19.87 -36.27 20.13
N ALA A 607 -18.79 -36.46 19.36
CA ALA A 607 -18.62 -35.82 18.06
C ALA A 607 -19.69 -36.29 17.05
N LEU A 608 -20.03 -37.58 17.04
CA LEU A 608 -21.07 -38.13 16.19
C LEU A 608 -22.45 -37.60 16.60
N ASP A 609 -22.77 -37.63 17.89
CA ASP A 609 -24.06 -37.14 18.41
C ASP A 609 -24.29 -35.66 18.06
N LEU A 610 -23.25 -34.84 18.24
CA LEU A 610 -23.30 -33.43 17.86
C LEU A 610 -23.47 -33.25 16.35
N ALA A 611 -22.73 -34.00 15.53
CA ALA A 611 -22.87 -33.95 14.07
C ALA A 611 -24.28 -34.37 13.59
N VAL A 612 -24.86 -35.43 14.18
CA VAL A 612 -26.23 -35.87 13.90
C VAL A 612 -27.25 -34.80 14.31
N GLY A 613 -27.05 -34.16 15.45
CA GLY A 613 -27.86 -33.01 15.88
C GLY A 613 -27.84 -31.84 14.90
N LEU A 614 -26.69 -31.58 14.27
CA LEU A 614 -26.54 -30.54 13.25
C LEU A 614 -27.27 -30.89 11.95
N VAL A 615 -27.23 -32.15 11.52
CA VAL A 615 -28.02 -32.62 10.36
C VAL A 615 -29.52 -32.52 10.62
N ARG A 616 -29.98 -32.79 11.86
CA ARG A 616 -31.38 -32.59 12.26
C ARG A 616 -31.82 -31.13 12.12
N ARG A 617 -30.96 -30.17 12.48
CA ARG A 617 -31.22 -28.72 12.32
C ARG A 617 -31.21 -28.29 10.85
N TYR A 618 -30.17 -28.66 10.11
CA TYR A 618 -29.98 -28.26 8.70
C TYR A 618 -29.73 -29.49 7.81
N PRO A 619 -30.78 -30.13 7.29
CA PRO A 619 -30.67 -31.41 6.57
C PRO A 619 -29.94 -31.31 5.21
N ASN A 620 -29.91 -30.10 4.63
CA ASN A 620 -29.22 -29.82 3.36
C ASN A 620 -27.76 -29.39 3.55
N SER A 621 -27.23 -29.36 4.78
CA SER A 621 -25.83 -28.98 5.01
C SER A 621 -24.89 -30.11 4.59
N SER A 622 -24.12 -29.90 3.50
CA SER A 622 -23.12 -30.87 3.06
C SER A 622 -22.01 -31.06 4.10
N LYS A 623 -21.50 -29.99 4.71
CA LYS A 623 -20.49 -30.06 5.80
C LYS A 623 -20.95 -30.90 6.99
N ALA A 624 -22.21 -30.74 7.45
CA ALA A 624 -22.72 -31.52 8.59
C ALA A 624 -22.79 -33.02 8.27
N ARG A 625 -23.22 -33.39 7.04
CA ARG A 625 -23.22 -34.80 6.60
C ARG A 625 -21.81 -35.35 6.41
N ILE A 626 -20.87 -34.55 5.90
CA ILE A 626 -19.44 -34.91 5.83
C ILE A 626 -18.90 -35.16 7.24
N ALA A 627 -19.27 -34.33 8.22
CA ALA A 627 -18.88 -34.52 9.61
C ALA A 627 -19.42 -35.85 10.16
N CYS A 628 -20.69 -36.20 9.92
CA CYS A 628 -21.24 -37.51 10.29
C CYS A 628 -20.47 -38.67 9.63
N ALA A 629 -20.16 -38.58 8.33
CA ALA A 629 -19.40 -39.62 7.62
C ALA A 629 -18.00 -39.80 8.21
N LEU A 630 -17.32 -38.71 8.55
CA LEU A 630 -16.00 -38.73 9.15
C LEU A 630 -16.02 -39.26 10.61
N CYS A 631 -17.03 -38.92 11.41
CA CYS A 631 -17.22 -39.50 12.74
C CYS A 631 -17.53 -41.02 12.67
N SER A 632 -18.39 -41.45 11.75
CA SER A 632 -18.67 -42.88 11.52
C SER A 632 -17.43 -43.64 11.07
N LEU A 633 -16.56 -43.00 10.28
CA LEU A 633 -15.26 -43.56 9.89
C LEU A 633 -14.35 -43.81 11.10
N ASP A 634 -14.30 -42.86 12.05
CA ASP A 634 -13.50 -42.96 13.27
C ASP A 634 -14.00 -44.06 14.22
N LEU A 635 -15.31 -44.25 14.32
CA LEU A 635 -15.93 -45.33 15.11
C LEU A 635 -15.74 -46.72 14.49
N GLY A 636 -15.42 -46.81 13.19
CA GLY A 636 -15.20 -48.07 12.46
C GLY A 636 -16.37 -48.50 11.58
N ASN A 637 -17.42 -47.70 11.50
CA ASN A 637 -18.62 -47.90 10.70
C ASN A 637 -18.42 -47.42 9.25
N TRP A 638 -17.52 -48.07 8.53
CA TRP A 638 -17.06 -47.61 7.21
C TRP A 638 -18.15 -47.66 6.13
N HIS A 639 -19.09 -48.61 6.24
CA HIS A 639 -20.20 -48.72 5.29
C HIS A 639 -21.22 -47.60 5.45
N ASP A 640 -21.52 -47.19 6.69
CA ASP A 640 -22.36 -46.01 6.94
C ASP A 640 -21.73 -44.74 6.36
N ALA A 641 -20.42 -44.55 6.57
CA ALA A 641 -19.69 -43.43 5.99
C ALA A 641 -19.75 -43.41 4.44
N LEU A 642 -19.63 -44.59 3.81
CA LEU A 642 -19.73 -44.74 2.35
C LEU A 642 -21.13 -44.45 1.82
N GLU A 643 -22.18 -44.86 2.54
CA GLU A 643 -23.57 -44.58 2.15
C GLU A 643 -23.89 -43.09 2.23
N ILE A 644 -23.48 -42.42 3.31
CA ILE A 644 -23.62 -40.96 3.44
C ILE A 644 -22.89 -40.23 2.31
N PHE A 645 -21.69 -40.70 1.94
CA PHE A 645 -20.95 -40.16 0.81
C PHE A 645 -21.69 -40.36 -0.53
N ARG A 646 -22.31 -41.52 -0.77
CA ARG A 646 -23.07 -41.77 -2.01
C ARG A 646 -24.27 -40.83 -2.11
N ASP A 647 -24.98 -40.58 -1.01
CA ASP A 647 -26.07 -39.61 -0.97
C ASP A 647 -25.59 -38.18 -1.31
N LEU A 648 -24.44 -37.78 -0.76
CA LEU A 648 -23.80 -36.50 -1.08
C LEU A 648 -23.36 -36.42 -2.54
N GLN A 649 -22.82 -37.51 -3.09
CA GLN A 649 -22.37 -37.58 -4.48
C GLN A 649 -23.54 -37.47 -5.47
N LEU A 650 -24.72 -38.00 -5.14
CA LEU A 650 -25.92 -37.86 -5.97
C LEU A 650 -26.45 -36.43 -6.00
N THR A 651 -26.39 -35.73 -4.87
CA THR A 651 -26.95 -34.38 -4.73
C THR A 651 -26.00 -33.29 -5.22
N GLY A 652 -24.72 -33.37 -4.85
CA GLY A 652 -23.72 -32.32 -5.08
C GLY A 652 -22.34 -32.87 -5.46
N PRO A 653 -22.18 -33.52 -6.64
CA PRO A 653 -20.89 -34.08 -7.07
C PRO A 653 -19.81 -33.01 -7.33
N GLU A 654 -20.22 -31.76 -7.61
CA GLU A 654 -19.29 -30.65 -7.90
C GLU A 654 -18.68 -30.00 -6.65
N ASP A 655 -19.22 -30.28 -5.46
CA ASP A 655 -18.69 -29.77 -4.21
C ASP A 655 -17.29 -30.37 -3.94
N PRO A 656 -16.23 -29.57 -3.86
CA PRO A 656 -14.87 -30.08 -3.69
C PRO A 656 -14.68 -30.80 -2.33
N ARG A 657 -15.49 -30.45 -1.32
CA ARG A 657 -15.49 -31.13 -0.02
C ARG A 657 -16.01 -32.56 -0.14
N VAL A 658 -17.00 -32.78 -1.01
CA VAL A 658 -17.53 -34.12 -1.31
C VAL A 658 -16.50 -34.94 -2.09
N LYS A 659 -15.83 -34.35 -3.09
CA LYS A 659 -14.72 -34.99 -3.82
C LYS A 659 -13.59 -35.42 -2.85
N ALA A 660 -13.25 -34.58 -1.87
CA ALA A 660 -12.28 -34.90 -0.83
C ALA A 660 -12.75 -36.01 0.13
N LEU A 661 -14.02 -36.03 0.53
CA LEU A 661 -14.57 -37.17 1.31
C LEU A 661 -14.46 -38.48 0.52
N GLY A 662 -14.74 -38.45 -0.78
CA GLY A 662 -14.57 -39.61 -1.66
C GLY A 662 -13.14 -40.13 -1.67
N SER A 663 -12.14 -39.23 -1.75
CA SER A 663 -10.73 -39.63 -1.72
C SER A 663 -10.30 -40.20 -0.37
N ILE A 664 -10.81 -39.64 0.74
CA ILE A 664 -10.62 -40.20 2.10
C ILE A 664 -11.22 -41.60 2.22
N LEU A 665 -12.36 -41.86 1.58
CA LEU A 665 -13.05 -43.15 1.60
C LEU A 665 -12.48 -44.19 0.61
N GLY A 666 -11.41 -43.85 -0.13
CA GLY A 666 -10.72 -44.77 -1.02
C GLY A 666 -11.21 -44.74 -2.48
N LEU A 667 -11.79 -43.63 -2.94
CA LEU A 667 -11.98 -43.34 -4.37
C LEU A 667 -10.77 -42.54 -4.90
N LYS A 668 -10.46 -42.67 -6.19
CA LYS A 668 -9.45 -41.81 -6.82
C LYS A 668 -10.12 -40.50 -7.26
N ALA A 669 -9.51 -39.38 -6.89
CA ALA A 669 -9.91 -38.03 -7.30
C ALA A 669 -8.64 -37.22 -7.64
N ASP A 670 -8.79 -36.22 -8.50
CA ASP A 670 -7.68 -35.40 -8.96
C ASP A 670 -7.17 -34.48 -7.84
N THR A 671 -5.84 -34.36 -7.71
CA THR A 671 -5.16 -33.57 -6.68
C THR A 671 -5.07 -32.08 -7.01
N GLU A 672 -5.72 -31.63 -8.09
CA GLU A 672 -5.79 -30.21 -8.47
C GLU A 672 -6.69 -29.39 -7.52
N GLU A 673 -7.67 -30.03 -6.88
CA GLU A 673 -8.56 -29.37 -5.94
C GLU A 673 -7.92 -29.28 -4.55
N PHE A 674 -7.96 -28.08 -3.94
CA PHE A 674 -7.39 -27.80 -2.63
C PHE A 674 -7.75 -28.83 -1.54
N GLU A 675 -9.03 -29.15 -1.43
CA GLU A 675 -9.60 -30.05 -0.43
C GLU A 675 -9.11 -31.49 -0.61
N VAL A 676 -8.93 -31.92 -1.86
CA VAL A 676 -8.44 -33.26 -2.24
C VAL A 676 -6.92 -33.33 -2.06
N ALA A 677 -6.19 -32.29 -2.49
CA ALA A 677 -4.75 -32.15 -2.32
C ALA A 677 -4.34 -32.25 -0.85
N LEU A 678 -5.10 -31.62 0.06
CA LEU A 678 -4.86 -31.73 1.50
C LEU A 678 -5.13 -33.13 2.05
N ALA A 679 -6.17 -33.81 1.55
CA ALA A 679 -6.57 -35.13 2.04
C ALA A 679 -5.59 -36.25 1.64
N VAL A 680 -5.19 -36.32 0.36
CA VAL A 680 -4.43 -37.46 -0.20
C VAL A 680 -3.15 -37.03 -0.95
N GLY A 681 -2.99 -35.74 -1.25
CA GLY A 681 -1.85 -35.23 -2.01
C GLY A 681 -0.50 -35.34 -1.31
N THR A 682 0.55 -35.23 -2.11
CA THR A 682 1.95 -35.18 -1.67
C THR A 682 2.31 -33.81 -1.09
N VAL A 683 3.44 -33.72 -0.37
CA VAL A 683 3.93 -32.44 0.18
C VAL A 683 4.15 -31.38 -0.92
N ALA A 684 4.58 -31.80 -2.12
CA ALA A 684 4.78 -30.92 -3.26
C ALA A 684 3.47 -30.31 -3.77
N GLU A 685 2.39 -31.08 -3.78
CA GLU A 685 1.05 -30.64 -4.19
C GLU A 685 0.37 -29.76 -3.11
N LYS A 686 0.71 -29.94 -1.82
CA LYS A 686 0.19 -29.13 -0.71
C LYS A 686 0.85 -27.75 -0.61
N LYS A 687 2.13 -27.64 -0.96
CA LYS A 687 2.93 -26.41 -0.79
C LYS A 687 2.39 -25.16 -1.49
N PRO A 688 1.85 -25.21 -2.73
CA PRO A 688 1.30 -24.03 -3.41
C PRO A 688 0.11 -23.38 -2.68
N TRP A 689 -0.61 -24.16 -1.86
CA TRP A 689 -1.79 -23.69 -1.16
C TRP A 689 -1.48 -22.88 0.11
N LEU A 690 -0.23 -22.88 0.60
CA LEU A 690 0.15 -22.19 1.84
C LEU A 690 -0.14 -20.69 1.82
N ASP A 691 0.05 -20.04 0.67
CA ASP A 691 -0.28 -18.62 0.51
C ASP A 691 -1.73 -18.40 0.09
N GLN A 692 -2.36 -19.40 -0.52
CA GLN A 692 -3.73 -19.30 -1.02
C GLN A 692 -4.76 -19.48 0.10
N ALA A 693 -4.51 -20.33 1.08
CA ALA A 693 -5.43 -20.63 2.18
C ALA A 693 -4.81 -20.34 3.55
N PRO A 694 -4.64 -19.05 3.93
CA PRO A 694 -3.96 -18.65 5.15
C PRO A 694 -4.66 -19.09 6.45
N CYS A 695 -5.96 -19.39 6.40
CA CYS A 695 -6.75 -19.80 7.58
C CYS A 695 -6.72 -21.30 7.86
N ASN A 696 -6.26 -22.13 6.91
CA ASN A 696 -6.25 -23.58 7.08
C ASN A 696 -4.92 -24.07 7.69
N PRO A 697 -4.90 -24.56 8.93
CA PRO A 697 -3.66 -24.90 9.63
C PRO A 697 -2.99 -26.16 9.07
N PHE A 698 -3.74 -27.06 8.43
CA PHE A 698 -3.21 -28.36 7.98
C PHE A 698 -2.23 -28.24 6.82
N ILE A 699 -2.23 -27.13 6.09
CA ILE A 699 -1.23 -26.83 5.06
C ILE A 699 0.14 -26.58 5.71
N GLY A 700 0.15 -25.80 6.79
CA GLY A 700 1.37 -25.53 7.57
C GLY A 700 1.91 -26.80 8.22
N LEU A 701 1.04 -27.62 8.81
CA LEU A 701 1.42 -28.90 9.42
C LEU A 701 1.99 -29.90 8.40
N ALA A 702 1.54 -29.87 7.15
CA ALA A 702 2.06 -30.74 6.09
C ALA A 702 3.47 -30.36 5.62
N ILE A 703 3.93 -29.13 5.88
CA ILE A 703 5.21 -28.61 5.42
C ILE A 703 6.24 -28.68 6.55
N LYS A 704 7.46 -29.15 6.23
CA LYS A 704 8.56 -29.21 7.20
C LYS A 704 8.89 -27.80 7.69
N GLY A 705 8.70 -27.58 8.99
CA GLY A 705 8.95 -26.29 9.63
C GLY A 705 7.72 -25.40 9.76
N GLY A 706 6.60 -25.71 9.08
CA GLY A 706 5.43 -24.85 8.96
C GLY A 706 4.50 -24.77 10.17
N LEU A 707 5.02 -25.07 11.37
CA LEU A 707 4.23 -25.08 12.60
C LEU A 707 3.81 -23.65 12.97
N ASP A 708 4.65 -22.65 12.75
CA ASP A 708 4.29 -21.26 13.01
C ASP A 708 3.18 -20.75 12.09
N GLU A 709 3.17 -21.12 10.81
CA GLU A 709 2.05 -20.84 9.91
C GLU A 709 0.77 -21.57 10.34
N ALA A 710 0.86 -22.81 10.81
CA ALA A 710 -0.31 -23.54 11.33
C ALA A 710 -0.91 -22.87 12.59
N LEU A 711 -0.06 -22.41 13.50
CA LEU A 711 -0.47 -21.67 14.71
C LEU A 711 -1.06 -20.30 14.40
N ASN A 712 -0.57 -19.67 13.33
CA ASN A 712 -1.13 -18.42 12.82
C ASN A 712 -2.51 -18.63 12.16
N ALA A 713 -2.67 -19.73 11.43
CA ALA A 713 -3.92 -20.08 10.78
C ALA A 713 -5.01 -20.41 11.81
N ASN A 714 -4.81 -21.47 12.60
CA ASN A 714 -5.75 -21.87 13.65
C ASN A 714 -5.05 -22.69 14.75
N ALA A 715 -5.03 -22.15 15.96
CA ALA A 715 -4.40 -22.73 17.14
C ALA A 715 -4.97 -24.10 17.55
N PHE A 716 -6.25 -24.36 17.29
CA PHE A 716 -6.91 -25.59 17.73
C PHE A 716 -6.44 -26.86 16.99
N SER A 717 -5.73 -26.69 15.87
CA SER A 717 -5.11 -27.81 15.15
C SER A 717 -4.16 -28.65 16.01
N ILE A 718 -3.49 -28.02 16.98
CA ILE A 718 -2.54 -28.68 17.89
C ILE A 718 -3.11 -28.96 19.30
N ALA A 719 -4.38 -28.61 19.55
CA ALA A 719 -4.97 -28.69 20.89
C ALA A 719 -4.90 -30.10 21.48
N HIS A 720 -5.16 -31.13 20.66
CA HIS A 720 -5.09 -32.52 21.08
C HIS A 720 -3.69 -32.94 21.58
N GLU A 721 -2.63 -32.60 20.84
CA GLU A 721 -1.26 -32.90 21.23
C GLU A 721 -0.83 -32.04 22.43
N ALA A 722 -1.31 -30.81 22.53
CA ALA A 722 -1.07 -29.92 23.66
C ALA A 722 -1.67 -30.46 24.97
N VAL A 723 -2.91 -30.98 24.93
CA VAL A 723 -3.56 -31.64 26.07
C VAL A 723 -2.83 -32.93 26.44
N GLU A 724 -2.47 -33.76 25.45
CA GLU A 724 -1.73 -35.01 25.67
C GLU A 724 -0.36 -34.78 26.36
N ARG A 725 0.29 -33.64 26.07
CA ARG A 725 1.60 -33.24 26.58
C ARG A 725 1.55 -32.29 27.79
N LEU A 726 0.36 -31.88 28.25
CA LEU A 726 0.16 -30.90 29.32
C LEU A 726 0.88 -29.56 29.06
N THR A 727 0.74 -29.03 27.85
CA THR A 727 1.36 -27.77 27.43
C THR A 727 0.35 -26.62 27.45
N ALA A 728 0.61 -25.63 28.31
CA ALA A 728 -0.23 -24.44 28.40
C ALA A 728 0.00 -23.49 27.21
N PRO A 729 -1.05 -22.81 26.71
CA PRO A 729 -1.01 -21.95 25.52
C PRO A 729 -0.22 -20.64 25.70
N ILE A 730 0.09 -20.23 26.93
CA ILE A 730 0.69 -18.91 27.28
C ILE A 730 2.21 -18.94 27.30
N ILE A 731 2.90 -18.02 26.60
CA ILE A 731 4.34 -17.77 26.82
C ILE A 731 4.51 -16.85 28.02
N SER A 732 5.13 -17.36 29.08
CA SER A 732 5.72 -16.52 30.12
C SER A 732 7.25 -16.57 30.02
N PRO A 733 7.95 -15.41 30.08
CA PRO A 733 9.39 -15.43 30.20
C PRO A 733 9.78 -16.11 31.51
N THR A 734 10.80 -16.96 31.46
CA THR A 734 11.32 -17.60 32.67
C THR A 734 11.98 -16.56 33.58
N LEU A 735 11.95 -16.79 34.90
CA LEU A 735 12.62 -15.90 35.87
C LEU A 735 14.10 -15.68 35.52
N LEU A 736 14.79 -16.73 35.06
CA LEU A 736 16.19 -16.65 34.61
C LEU A 736 16.37 -15.72 33.41
N GLN A 737 15.48 -15.79 32.40
CA GLN A 737 15.55 -14.89 31.25
C GLN A 737 15.32 -13.44 31.64
N ASN A 738 14.38 -13.18 32.55
CA ASN A 738 14.14 -11.84 33.07
C ASN A 738 15.35 -11.32 33.85
N PHE A 739 15.98 -12.15 34.69
CA PHE A 739 17.19 -11.80 35.43
C PHE A 739 18.37 -11.50 34.50
N ILE A 740 18.59 -12.30 33.46
CA ILE A 740 19.66 -12.03 32.48
C ILE A 740 19.38 -10.71 31.73
N ARG A 741 18.12 -10.50 31.30
CA ARG A 741 17.73 -9.35 30.48
C ARG A 741 17.79 -8.03 31.22
N TRP A 742 17.36 -8.00 32.48
CA TRP A 742 17.20 -6.77 33.26
C TRP A 742 18.18 -6.64 34.43
N GLY A 743 18.79 -7.73 34.88
CA GLY A 743 19.82 -7.72 35.93
C GLY A 743 21.23 -7.80 35.34
N LEU A 744 21.61 -8.95 34.80
CA LEU A 744 22.99 -9.24 34.42
C LEU A 744 23.53 -8.32 33.31
N LEU A 745 22.81 -8.20 32.19
CA LEU A 745 23.31 -7.45 31.02
C LEU A 745 23.49 -5.94 31.29
N PRO A 746 22.55 -5.22 31.92
CA PRO A 746 22.76 -3.83 32.30
C PRO A 746 23.97 -3.61 33.22
N LEU A 747 24.21 -4.52 34.17
CA LEU A 747 25.39 -4.45 35.04
C LEU A 747 26.70 -4.61 34.26
N VAL A 748 26.72 -5.49 33.25
CA VAL A 748 27.87 -5.64 32.34
C VAL A 748 28.13 -4.34 31.57
N TRP A 749 27.10 -3.69 31.03
CA TRP A 749 27.25 -2.43 30.29
C TRP A 749 27.77 -1.28 31.18
N LEU A 750 27.30 -1.20 32.42
CA LEU A 750 27.81 -0.24 33.39
C LEU A 750 29.26 -0.52 33.79
N SER A 751 29.65 -1.80 33.90
CA SER A 751 31.04 -2.17 34.19
C SER A 751 32.00 -1.77 33.07
N LEU A 752 31.58 -1.84 31.80
CA LEU A 752 32.36 -1.35 30.65
C LEU A 752 32.59 0.16 30.72
N GLY A 753 31.56 0.94 31.07
CA GLY A 753 31.71 2.39 31.31
C GLY A 753 32.64 2.69 32.49
N ALA A 754 32.57 1.89 33.56
CA ALA A 754 33.45 2.03 34.72
C ALA A 754 34.92 1.71 34.39
N ILE A 755 35.20 0.74 33.52
CA ILE A 755 36.56 0.44 33.05
C ILE A 755 37.14 1.64 32.29
N ILE A 756 36.37 2.25 31.38
CA ILE A 756 36.81 3.45 30.64
C ILE A 756 37.11 4.60 31.60
N LEU A 757 36.25 4.81 32.60
CA LEU A 757 36.48 5.83 33.63
C LEU A 757 37.79 5.61 34.39
N LEU A 758 38.09 4.37 34.75
CA LEU A 758 39.30 4.01 35.48
C LEU A 758 40.58 4.15 34.63
N GLU A 759 40.48 4.00 33.32
CA GLU A 759 41.64 3.98 32.41
C GLU A 759 41.94 5.34 31.76
N THR A 760 40.91 6.14 31.44
CA THR A 760 41.09 7.46 30.79
C THR A 760 40.83 8.65 31.71
N GLY A 761 40.12 8.46 32.83
CA GLY A 761 39.70 9.55 33.73
C GLY A 761 38.62 10.49 33.16
N ASP A 762 38.15 10.26 31.94
CA ASP A 762 37.15 11.10 31.28
C ASP A 762 35.72 10.68 31.66
N THR A 763 35.11 11.47 32.54
CA THR A 763 33.72 11.26 33.00
C THR A 763 32.69 11.34 31.88
N SER A 764 32.96 12.14 30.83
CA SER A 764 32.05 12.34 29.73
C SER A 764 32.01 11.13 28.79
N ALA A 765 33.19 10.61 28.42
CA ALA A 765 33.32 9.40 27.61
C ALA A 765 32.77 8.15 28.33
N ALA A 766 33.08 8.01 29.62
CA ALA A 766 32.59 6.90 30.45
C ALA A 766 31.05 6.90 30.58
N GLY A 767 30.46 8.08 30.83
CA GLY A 767 29.02 8.25 30.90
C GLY A 767 28.33 7.94 29.57
N LEU A 768 28.89 8.42 28.46
CA LEU A 768 28.34 8.18 27.12
C LEU A 768 28.35 6.70 26.75
N VAL A 769 29.42 5.96 27.04
CA VAL A 769 29.49 4.53 26.75
C VAL A 769 28.62 3.71 27.70
N GLY A 770 28.72 3.93 29.02
CA GLY A 770 27.96 3.16 30.00
C GLY A 770 26.44 3.35 29.87
N PHE A 771 25.97 4.61 29.92
CA PHE A 771 24.54 4.90 29.79
C PHE A 771 24.04 4.77 28.35
N GLY A 772 24.88 5.02 27.35
CA GLY A 772 24.56 4.78 25.94
C GLY A 772 24.29 3.30 25.65
N LEU A 773 25.10 2.39 26.17
CA LEU A 773 24.89 0.95 26.00
C LEU A 773 23.65 0.45 26.76
N VAL A 774 23.41 0.95 27.98
CA VAL A 774 22.20 0.60 28.74
C VAL A 774 20.94 1.11 28.01
N SER A 775 20.93 2.35 27.54
CA SER A 775 19.80 2.91 26.79
C SER A 775 19.58 2.19 25.46
N ALA A 776 20.66 1.87 24.72
CA ALA A 776 20.60 1.05 23.51
C ALA A 776 20.06 -0.37 23.80
N HIS A 777 20.44 -0.99 24.92
CA HIS A 777 19.92 -2.29 25.34
C HIS A 777 18.43 -2.22 25.67
N ILE A 778 17.98 -1.20 26.41
CA ILE A 778 16.55 -0.97 26.69
C ILE A 778 15.79 -0.78 25.38
N ALA A 779 16.33 0.04 24.47
CA ALA A 779 15.74 0.27 23.15
C ALA A 779 15.67 -1.03 22.33
N ALA A 780 16.73 -1.83 22.29
CA ALA A 780 16.76 -3.13 21.61
C ALA A 780 15.78 -4.14 22.23
N VAL A 781 15.66 -4.16 23.55
CA VAL A 781 14.70 -5.00 24.28
C VAL A 781 13.26 -4.60 23.96
N ARG A 782 12.96 -3.30 23.99
CA ARG A 782 11.65 -2.74 23.63
C ARG A 782 11.34 -2.99 22.17
N PHE A 783 12.27 -2.69 21.26
CA PHE A 783 12.12 -2.94 19.83
C PHE A 783 11.85 -4.42 19.54
N ARG A 784 12.60 -5.34 20.17
CA ARG A 784 12.36 -6.77 20.01
C ARG A 784 11.00 -7.22 20.54
N ASN A 785 10.50 -6.61 21.62
CA ASN A 785 9.14 -6.88 22.09
C ASN A 785 8.09 -6.29 21.12
N GLN A 786 8.29 -5.08 20.61
CA GLN A 786 7.42 -4.45 19.62
C GLN A 786 7.36 -5.25 18.31
N THR A 787 8.50 -5.77 17.84
CA THR A 787 8.52 -6.63 16.63
C THR A 787 7.77 -7.95 16.83
N SER A 788 7.59 -8.46 18.05
CA SER A 788 6.72 -9.63 18.27
C SER A 788 5.23 -9.33 18.10
N HIS A 789 4.81 -8.09 18.25
CA HIS A 789 3.44 -7.63 18.02
C HIS A 789 3.15 -7.34 16.54
N GLN A 790 4.15 -7.43 15.65
CA GLN A 790 3.88 -7.36 14.20
C GLN A 790 3.16 -8.63 13.75
N VAL A 791 1.95 -8.47 13.26
CA VAL A 791 1.15 -9.53 12.66
C VAL A 791 1.59 -9.72 11.20
N ARG A 792 1.92 -10.96 10.83
CA ARG A 792 2.26 -11.36 9.47
C ARG A 792 1.78 -12.78 9.23
N HIS A 793 1.42 -13.12 7.99
CA HIS A 793 1.08 -14.50 7.63
C HIS A 793 2.26 -15.46 7.83
N ARG A 794 3.45 -15.08 7.38
CA ARG A 794 4.67 -15.91 7.46
C ARG A 794 5.68 -15.38 8.45
N ASN A 795 6.42 -16.30 9.08
CA ASN A 795 7.55 -16.00 9.98
C ASN A 795 7.22 -14.94 11.03
N GLN A 796 6.00 -14.97 11.58
CA GLN A 796 5.62 -14.03 12.63
C GLN A 796 6.48 -14.29 13.88
N PRO A 797 7.20 -13.29 14.41
CA PRO A 797 8.20 -13.55 15.45
C PRO A 797 7.62 -14.19 16.73
N LEU A 798 6.39 -13.86 17.10
CA LEU A 798 5.68 -14.47 18.24
C LEU A 798 5.31 -15.93 17.98
N MET A 799 4.76 -16.24 16.80
CA MET A 799 4.39 -17.61 16.41
C MET A 799 5.61 -18.51 16.26
N VAL A 800 6.70 -17.99 15.71
CA VAL A 800 7.99 -18.70 15.65
C VAL A 800 8.48 -19.04 17.06
N ARG A 801 8.32 -18.13 18.03
CA ARG A 801 8.69 -18.37 19.43
C ARG A 801 7.78 -19.43 20.08
N MET A 802 6.48 -19.36 19.83
CA MET A 802 5.49 -20.37 20.26
C MET A 802 5.82 -21.75 19.69
N ALA A 803 6.01 -21.85 18.38
CA ALA A 803 6.34 -23.10 17.70
C ALA A 803 7.63 -23.73 18.24
N ARG A 804 8.68 -22.94 18.50
CA ARG A 804 9.91 -23.45 19.14
C ARG A 804 9.66 -23.99 20.55
N ARG A 805 8.81 -23.32 21.33
CA ARG A 805 8.47 -23.78 22.69
C ARG A 805 7.67 -25.07 22.64
N LEU A 806 6.63 -25.13 21.82
CA LEU A 806 5.80 -26.32 21.64
C LEU A 806 6.64 -27.53 21.21
N LYS A 807 7.58 -27.33 20.28
CA LYS A 807 8.55 -28.37 19.89
C LYS A 807 9.43 -28.85 21.06
N LYS A 808 9.88 -27.94 21.94
CA LYS A 808 10.62 -28.33 23.18
C LYS A 808 9.75 -29.15 24.13
N GLU A 809 8.46 -28.86 24.20
CA GLU A 809 7.48 -29.62 24.99
C GLU A 809 6.93 -30.87 24.25
N LYS A 810 7.54 -31.25 23.12
CA LYS A 810 7.19 -32.42 22.28
C LYS A 810 5.80 -32.33 21.63
N VAL A 811 5.32 -31.11 21.38
CA VAL A 811 4.17 -30.84 20.50
C VAL A 811 4.73 -30.48 19.13
N VAL A 812 4.62 -31.41 18.19
CA VAL A 812 5.27 -31.32 16.87
C VAL A 812 4.29 -30.87 15.78
N GLY A 813 2.99 -31.15 15.95
CA GLY A 813 1.98 -30.88 14.94
C GLY A 813 2.06 -31.86 13.76
N ASP A 814 2.16 -33.16 14.05
CA ASP A 814 2.26 -34.18 13.02
C ASP A 814 0.87 -34.51 12.44
N LEU A 815 0.74 -34.43 11.12
CA LEU A 815 -0.51 -34.75 10.40
C LEU A 815 -0.94 -36.20 10.64
N SER A 816 0.01 -37.11 10.86
CA SER A 816 -0.28 -38.53 11.14
C SER A 816 -0.98 -38.78 12.49
N ARG A 817 -1.07 -37.77 13.36
CA ARG A 817 -1.79 -37.84 14.63
C ARG A 817 -3.13 -37.12 14.63
N SER A 818 -3.41 -36.37 13.58
CA SER A 818 -4.67 -35.65 13.41
C SER A 818 -5.70 -36.52 12.67
N PRO A 819 -6.98 -36.51 13.06
CA PRO A 819 -8.03 -37.24 12.34
C PRO A 819 -8.10 -36.80 10.88
N VAL A 820 -8.25 -37.77 9.98
CA VAL A 820 -8.40 -37.50 8.55
C VAL A 820 -9.65 -36.65 8.29
N GLY A 821 -9.55 -35.70 7.35
CA GLY A 821 -10.65 -34.82 6.96
C GLY A 821 -10.94 -33.66 7.93
N ASN A 822 -10.19 -33.49 9.02
CA ASN A 822 -10.37 -32.35 9.92
C ASN A 822 -10.11 -30.99 9.25
N HIS A 823 -9.34 -30.96 8.15
CA HIS A 823 -9.12 -29.75 7.34
C HIS A 823 -10.38 -29.24 6.62
N LEU A 824 -11.44 -30.05 6.55
CA LEU A 824 -12.74 -29.68 5.96
C LEU A 824 -13.73 -29.12 6.99
N LEU A 825 -13.49 -29.36 8.28
CA LEU A 825 -14.43 -29.08 9.36
C LEU A 825 -13.94 -27.97 10.31
N LEU A 826 -12.63 -27.91 10.56
CA LEU A 826 -12.06 -26.99 11.53
C LEU A 826 -12.07 -25.55 10.98
N SER A 827 -12.80 -24.67 11.67
CA SER A 827 -12.82 -23.22 11.42
C SER A 827 -12.39 -22.43 12.66
N GLY A 828 -11.98 -21.18 12.46
CA GLY A 828 -11.64 -20.24 13.52
C GLY A 828 -12.79 -19.27 13.82
N ILE A 829 -12.45 -17.97 13.88
CA ILE A 829 -13.43 -16.88 14.01
C ILE A 829 -14.27 -16.85 12.74
N LEU A 830 -15.59 -16.85 12.90
CA LEU A 830 -16.54 -16.76 11.80
C LEU A 830 -17.12 -15.35 11.75
N LEU A 831 -17.38 -14.89 10.52
CA LEU A 831 -17.93 -13.59 10.18
C LEU A 831 -19.05 -13.76 9.16
N GLU A 832 -20.02 -12.86 9.16
CA GLU A 832 -21.09 -12.81 8.17
C GLU A 832 -20.82 -11.68 7.16
N VAL A 833 -21.01 -11.98 5.86
CA VAL A 833 -21.02 -10.97 4.78
C VAL A 833 -22.21 -11.26 3.87
N GLY A 834 -23.23 -10.42 3.90
CA GLY A 834 -24.45 -10.57 3.12
C GLY A 834 -25.17 -11.90 3.38
N GLY A 835 -25.17 -12.37 4.63
CA GLY A 835 -25.72 -13.69 4.99
C GLY A 835 -24.77 -14.88 4.82
N VAL A 836 -23.56 -14.67 4.30
CA VAL A 836 -22.60 -15.75 4.01
C VAL A 836 -21.57 -15.84 5.12
N ILE A 837 -21.45 -17.03 5.72
CA ILE A 837 -20.51 -17.26 6.82
C ILE A 837 -19.11 -17.57 6.28
N LEU A 838 -18.11 -16.80 6.70
CA LEU A 838 -16.72 -16.86 6.26
C LEU A 838 -15.77 -17.09 7.44
N ASP A 839 -14.64 -17.76 7.21
CA ASP A 839 -13.65 -18.11 8.24
C ASP A 839 -12.35 -17.30 8.09
N VAL A 840 -12.00 -16.51 9.11
CA VAL A 840 -10.75 -15.72 9.15
C VAL A 840 -9.64 -16.40 9.98
N GLY A 841 -9.88 -17.61 10.48
CA GLY A 841 -8.95 -18.37 11.31
C GLY A 841 -8.93 -17.90 12.76
N PHE A 842 -8.16 -18.60 13.61
CA PHE A 842 -8.03 -18.26 15.03
C PHE A 842 -6.58 -18.39 15.49
N PRO A 843 -5.79 -17.32 15.34
CA PRO A 843 -4.36 -17.36 15.61
C PRO A 843 -4.02 -17.52 17.09
N LEU A 844 -2.92 -18.22 17.40
CA LEU A 844 -2.51 -18.47 18.79
C LEU A 844 -2.12 -17.20 19.58
N TRP A 845 -1.74 -16.08 18.93
CA TRP A 845 -1.43 -14.85 19.70
C TRP A 845 -2.65 -14.25 20.39
N MET A 846 -3.87 -14.67 20.03
CA MET A 846 -5.09 -14.28 20.73
C MET A 846 -5.09 -14.70 22.21
N VAL A 847 -4.19 -15.60 22.62
CA VAL A 847 -3.89 -15.91 24.02
C VAL A 847 -3.51 -14.68 24.85
N GLU A 848 -2.92 -13.63 24.24
CA GLU A 848 -2.57 -12.41 24.99
C GLU A 848 -3.81 -11.65 25.50
N ARG A 849 -4.97 -11.88 24.87
CA ARG A 849 -6.27 -11.34 25.28
C ARG A 849 -6.91 -12.14 26.41
N SER A 850 -6.47 -13.37 26.63
CA SER A 850 -7.05 -14.30 27.61
C SER A 850 -6.52 -14.03 29.04
N LYS A 851 -7.26 -14.45 30.07
CA LYS A 851 -6.83 -14.32 31.47
C LYS A 851 -5.65 -15.26 31.72
N SER A 852 -4.53 -14.71 32.20
CA SER A 852 -3.32 -15.51 32.38
C SER A 852 -3.42 -16.43 33.61
N VAL A 853 -3.61 -17.73 33.40
CA VAL A 853 -3.50 -18.73 34.46
C VAL A 853 -2.05 -19.16 34.62
N ARG A 854 -1.56 -19.29 35.87
CA ARG A 854 -0.22 -19.83 36.14
C ARG A 854 -0.11 -21.25 35.57
N SER A 855 0.95 -21.52 34.82
CA SER A 855 1.16 -22.82 34.15
C SER A 855 1.06 -24.04 35.08
N ARG A 856 1.49 -23.91 36.35
CA ARG A 856 1.38 -24.99 37.33
C ARG A 856 -0.08 -25.32 37.67
N THR A 857 -0.90 -24.30 37.95
CA THR A 857 -2.33 -24.45 38.24
C THR A 857 -3.06 -25.05 37.05
N TRP A 858 -2.74 -24.56 35.85
CA TRP A 858 -3.28 -25.08 34.61
C TRP A 858 -3.01 -26.58 34.45
N LYS A 859 -1.77 -27.04 34.65
CA LYS A 859 -1.41 -28.47 34.54
C LYS A 859 -2.19 -29.38 35.48
N VAL A 860 -2.53 -28.90 36.68
CA VAL A 860 -3.34 -29.67 37.64
C VAL A 860 -4.75 -29.84 37.11
N LEU A 861 -5.38 -28.76 36.60
CA LEU A 861 -6.72 -28.80 36.01
C LEU A 861 -6.81 -29.72 34.78
N MET A 862 -5.73 -29.85 34.02
CA MET A 862 -5.70 -30.64 32.78
C MET A 862 -5.35 -32.12 32.99
N HIS A 863 -4.97 -32.53 34.19
CA HIS A 863 -4.37 -33.85 34.40
C HIS A 863 -5.34 -35.00 34.11
N GLU A 864 -6.59 -34.87 34.56
CA GLU A 864 -7.64 -35.87 34.33
C GLU A 864 -7.99 -35.99 32.83
N ARG A 865 -8.12 -34.86 32.13
CA ARG A 865 -8.37 -34.83 30.67
C ARG A 865 -7.22 -35.42 29.86
N MET A 866 -5.98 -35.18 30.28
CA MET A 866 -4.82 -35.83 29.67
C MET A 866 -4.86 -37.35 29.86
N ALA A 867 -5.22 -37.82 31.06
CA ALA A 867 -5.32 -39.25 31.35
C ALA A 867 -6.42 -39.92 30.52
N SER A 868 -7.60 -39.31 30.42
CA SER A 868 -8.70 -39.83 29.59
C SER A 868 -8.33 -39.88 28.10
N LEU A 869 -7.69 -38.82 27.58
CA LEU A 869 -7.24 -38.76 26.18
C LEU A 869 -6.16 -39.80 25.86
N ARG A 870 -5.26 -40.12 26.79
CA ARG A 870 -4.26 -41.17 26.58
C ARG A 870 -4.85 -42.58 26.57
N ASN A 871 -5.90 -42.79 27.36
CA ASN A 871 -6.58 -44.08 27.47
C ASN A 871 -7.54 -44.35 26.30
N SER A 872 -8.01 -43.31 25.61
CA SER A 872 -8.93 -43.44 24.48
C SER A 872 -8.25 -43.84 23.18
N LYS A 873 -9.01 -44.55 22.34
CA LYS A 873 -8.58 -45.06 21.03
C LYS A 873 -8.26 -43.91 20.07
N LEU A 874 -7.18 -44.05 19.30
CA LEU A 874 -6.83 -43.04 18.31
C LEU A 874 -7.86 -42.98 17.15
N PRO A 875 -8.18 -41.77 16.66
CA PRO A 875 -8.90 -41.57 15.41
C PRO A 875 -8.20 -42.24 14.23
N ARG A 876 -8.95 -42.39 13.14
CA ARG A 876 -8.33 -42.74 11.88
C ARG A 876 -7.62 -41.52 11.30
N CYS A 877 -6.31 -41.63 11.08
CA CYS A 877 -5.49 -40.55 10.53
C CYS A 877 -5.18 -40.74 9.03
N ASP A 878 -5.27 -41.98 8.54
CA ASP A 878 -4.98 -42.32 7.14
C ASP A 878 -6.26 -42.59 6.31
N PRO A 879 -6.27 -42.25 5.01
CA PRO A 879 -7.37 -42.58 4.12
C PRO A 879 -7.58 -44.10 4.00
N LEU A 880 -8.77 -44.50 3.55
CA LEU A 880 -9.09 -45.90 3.30
C LEU A 880 -8.41 -46.41 2.03
N PRO A 881 -8.02 -47.70 1.97
CA PRO A 881 -7.48 -48.30 0.76
C PRO A 881 -8.47 -48.21 -0.42
N ASN A 882 -7.92 -48.13 -1.63
CA ASN A 882 -8.72 -48.03 -2.83
C ASN A 882 -9.73 -49.19 -2.95
N ARG A 883 -11.02 -48.87 -3.12
CA ARG A 883 -12.13 -49.82 -3.24
C ARG A 883 -12.18 -50.88 -2.13
N TRP A 884 -11.88 -50.51 -0.89
CA TRP A 884 -11.90 -51.41 0.27
C TRP A 884 -13.25 -52.14 0.46
N TRP A 885 -14.37 -51.51 0.09
CA TRP A 885 -15.72 -52.07 0.23
C TRP A 885 -15.97 -53.29 -0.66
N LEU A 886 -15.12 -53.56 -1.66
CA LEU A 886 -15.17 -54.82 -2.43
C LEU A 886 -14.59 -55.99 -1.64
N ARG A 887 -13.74 -55.70 -0.64
CA ARG A 887 -13.05 -56.72 0.17
C ARG A 887 -13.74 -56.96 1.51
N ARG A 888 -14.60 -56.04 1.95
CA ARG A 888 -15.32 -56.11 3.22
C ARG A 888 -16.83 -56.14 2.93
N PRO A 889 -17.54 -57.24 3.27
CA PRO A 889 -18.99 -57.31 3.09
C PRO A 889 -19.70 -56.36 4.07
N ARG A 890 -20.91 -55.92 3.68
CA ARG A 890 -21.76 -55.09 4.54
C ARG A 890 -22.13 -55.85 5.82
N PRO A 891 -22.14 -55.19 6.98
CA PRO A 891 -22.45 -55.83 8.25
C PRO A 891 -23.95 -56.09 8.48
N TYR A 892 -24.84 -55.43 7.73
CA TYR A 892 -26.30 -55.56 7.83
C TYR A 892 -26.95 -55.66 6.44
N GLU A 893 -28.10 -56.33 6.36
CA GLU A 893 -28.90 -56.53 5.14
C GLU A 893 -29.98 -55.45 4.93
N ASP A 894 -30.13 -54.50 5.86
CA ASP A 894 -31.17 -53.47 5.78
C ASP A 894 -30.90 -52.45 4.66
N ASP A 895 -31.90 -52.23 3.80
CA ASP A 895 -31.92 -51.21 2.74
C ASP A 895 -32.15 -49.78 3.26
N THR A 896 -32.21 -49.58 4.58
CA THR A 896 -32.39 -48.25 5.17
C THR A 896 -31.15 -47.38 4.92
N PRO A 897 -31.29 -46.12 4.46
CA PRO A 897 -30.16 -45.22 4.31
C PRO A 897 -29.42 -45.01 5.63
N ALA A 898 -28.08 -45.02 5.60
CA ALA A 898 -27.26 -44.80 6.81
C ALA A 898 -27.63 -43.52 7.59
N MET A 899 -27.94 -42.43 6.88
CA MET A 899 -28.35 -41.18 7.53
C MET A 899 -29.72 -41.30 8.22
N GLU A 900 -30.63 -42.13 7.70
CA GLU A 900 -31.91 -42.43 8.34
C GLU A 900 -31.71 -43.25 9.62
N ARG A 901 -30.80 -44.23 9.60
CA ARG A 901 -30.42 -45.00 10.80
C ARG A 901 -29.84 -44.13 11.91
N LEU A 902 -28.93 -43.21 11.56
CA LEU A 902 -28.26 -42.33 12.53
C LEU A 902 -29.20 -41.25 13.10
N VAL A 903 -30.00 -40.62 12.24
CA VAL A 903 -30.88 -39.51 12.64
C VAL A 903 -32.17 -40.02 13.30
N GLY A 904 -32.65 -41.18 12.86
CA GLY A 904 -33.96 -41.76 13.18
C GLY A 904 -35.01 -41.42 12.11
N PRO A 905 -35.96 -42.32 11.82
CA PRO A 905 -36.92 -42.19 10.71
C PRO A 905 -37.82 -40.95 10.83
N VAL A 906 -38.15 -40.54 12.06
CA VAL A 906 -38.99 -39.36 12.34
C VAL A 906 -38.31 -38.04 11.96
N HIS A 907 -36.98 -37.97 12.10
CA HIS A 907 -36.21 -36.75 11.89
C HIS A 907 -35.44 -36.74 10.57
N TYR A 908 -35.41 -37.87 9.86
CA TYR A 908 -34.70 -37.99 8.59
C TYR A 908 -35.37 -37.14 7.51
N ARG A 909 -34.54 -36.35 6.81
CA ARG A 909 -34.94 -35.59 5.62
C ARG A 909 -33.92 -35.84 4.51
N PRO A 910 -34.34 -36.26 3.30
CA PRO A 910 -33.44 -36.41 2.18
C PRO A 910 -32.89 -35.04 1.78
N MET A 911 -31.61 -35.00 1.41
CA MET A 911 -30.98 -33.77 0.93
C MET A 911 -31.56 -33.43 -0.45
N ARG A 912 -31.93 -32.16 -0.63
CA ARG A 912 -32.43 -31.66 -1.91
C ARG A 912 -31.39 -30.80 -2.60
N LYS A 913 -31.26 -30.99 -3.91
CA LYS A 913 -30.41 -30.18 -4.77
C LYS A 913 -31.05 -28.80 -4.94
N LEU A 914 -30.26 -27.73 -4.81
CA LEU A 914 -30.73 -26.40 -5.17
C LEU A 914 -30.75 -26.29 -6.71
N GLU A 915 -31.93 -25.99 -7.25
CA GLU A 915 -32.18 -25.82 -8.68
C GLU A 915 -32.51 -24.36 -8.97
N PRO A 916 -32.11 -23.82 -10.14
CA PRO A 916 -32.55 -22.50 -10.57
C PRO A 916 -34.08 -22.49 -10.69
N PRO A 917 -34.74 -21.37 -10.38
CA PRO A 917 -36.20 -21.29 -10.46
C PRO A 917 -36.69 -21.63 -11.89
N GLU A 918 -37.69 -22.52 -11.98
CA GLU A 918 -38.34 -22.84 -13.24
C GLU A 918 -39.00 -21.57 -13.79
N ARG A 919 -38.77 -21.30 -15.08
CA ARG A 919 -39.22 -20.09 -15.77
C ARG A 919 -40.72 -20.17 -16.06
N ASN A 920 -41.56 -20.11 -15.02
CA ASN A 920 -42.99 -19.89 -15.20
C ASN A 920 -43.21 -18.43 -15.61
N VAL A 921 -43.40 -18.25 -16.92
CA VAL A 921 -43.76 -16.99 -17.57
C VAL A 921 -45.09 -16.50 -17.00
N GLN A 922 -45.03 -15.64 -15.99
CA GLN A 922 -46.03 -14.59 -15.72
C GLN A 922 -45.44 -13.55 -14.75
N ILE A 923 -44.32 -12.95 -15.16
CA ILE A 923 -43.97 -11.63 -14.60
C ILE A 923 -44.98 -10.66 -15.21
N LYS A 924 -46.01 -10.29 -14.45
CA LYS A 924 -46.78 -9.07 -14.74
C LYS A 924 -45.74 -7.95 -14.81
N GLY A 925 -45.50 -7.45 -16.02
CA GLY A 925 -44.67 -6.27 -16.20
C GLY A 925 -45.13 -5.16 -15.27
N PRO A 926 -44.23 -4.27 -14.82
CA PRO A 926 -44.60 -3.17 -13.94
C PRO A 926 -45.79 -2.43 -14.56
N THR A 927 -46.79 -2.11 -13.74
CA THR A 927 -47.92 -1.30 -14.20
C THR A 927 -47.37 -0.06 -14.86
N SER A 928 -47.68 0.09 -16.15
CA SER A 928 -47.41 1.30 -16.91
C SER A 928 -48.03 2.49 -16.18
N ARG A 929 -47.26 3.15 -15.31
CA ARG A 929 -47.57 4.50 -14.89
C ARG A 929 -47.42 5.35 -16.14
N LYS A 930 -48.56 5.73 -16.73
CA LYS A 930 -48.65 6.72 -17.80
C LYS A 930 -47.69 7.86 -17.48
N ALA A 931 -46.68 8.04 -18.32
CA ALA A 931 -45.81 9.19 -18.29
C ALA A 931 -46.68 10.46 -18.30
N LYS A 932 -46.70 11.21 -17.19
CA LYS A 932 -47.15 12.60 -17.23
C LYS A 932 -46.20 13.31 -18.18
N LYS A 933 -46.72 13.76 -19.32
CA LYS A 933 -46.04 14.68 -20.24
C LYS A 933 -45.47 15.83 -19.41
N GLN A 934 -44.14 15.95 -19.36
CA GLN A 934 -43.51 17.16 -18.87
C GLN A 934 -43.92 18.32 -19.79
N PRO A 935 -44.35 19.48 -19.26
CA PRO A 935 -44.57 20.65 -20.08
C PRO A 935 -43.20 21.17 -20.55
N LYS A 936 -43.09 21.44 -21.86
CA LYS A 936 -41.99 22.23 -22.41
C LYS A 936 -42.07 23.63 -21.81
N GLY A 937 -41.20 23.94 -20.86
CA GLY A 937 -41.05 25.26 -20.28
C GLY A 937 -39.58 25.66 -20.31
N ASN A 938 -39.22 26.53 -21.25
CA ASN A 938 -38.00 27.33 -21.18
C ASN A 938 -38.00 28.07 -19.83
N LEU A 939 -36.95 27.93 -19.02
CA LEU A 939 -36.65 28.90 -17.97
C LEU A 939 -35.16 28.92 -17.67
N ASN A 940 -34.55 30.03 -18.12
CA ASN A 940 -33.38 30.64 -17.53
C ASN A 940 -33.49 30.64 -16.01
N VAL A 941 -32.46 30.14 -15.31
CA VAL A 941 -32.31 30.40 -13.87
C VAL A 941 -31.03 31.21 -13.67
N LYS A 942 -31.27 32.50 -13.38
CA LYS A 942 -30.32 33.45 -12.82
C LYS A 942 -29.86 32.96 -11.44
N PHE A 943 -28.56 33.08 -11.19
CA PHE A 943 -28.00 33.10 -9.84
C PHE A 943 -28.57 34.28 -9.04
N ARG A 944 -29.05 34.01 -7.82
CA ARG A 944 -29.10 35.00 -6.73
C ARG A 944 -29.14 34.25 -5.40
N GLY A 945 -28.16 34.54 -4.54
CA GLY A 945 -28.08 34.01 -3.20
C GLY A 945 -28.91 34.78 -2.19
N SER A 946 -28.68 34.40 -0.93
CA SER A 946 -28.86 35.10 0.35
C SER A 946 -29.82 34.40 1.31
N GLY A 947 -29.40 34.32 2.57
CA GLY A 947 -30.31 34.57 3.69
C GLY A 947 -30.47 33.44 4.69
N VAL A 948 -29.53 33.36 5.63
CA VAL A 948 -29.78 32.89 7.00
C VAL A 948 -30.57 33.98 7.72
N ILE A 949 -31.77 33.68 8.24
CA ILE A 949 -32.39 34.32 9.42
C ILE A 949 -33.29 33.26 10.08
N GLY A 950 -33.20 33.14 11.41
CA GLY A 950 -34.00 32.25 12.24
C GLY A 950 -35.37 32.82 12.65
N ASP A 951 -36.15 31.99 13.34
CA ASP A 951 -36.88 32.28 14.58
C ASP A 951 -37.95 31.20 14.83
N SER A 952 -37.67 30.32 15.80
CA SER A 952 -38.49 30.06 17.00
C SER A 952 -37.84 28.99 17.85
#